data_AF-A0A7X8DH58-F1
#
_entry.id   AF-A0A7X8DH58-F1
#
_cell.length_a   1.000
_cell.length_b   1.000
_cell.length_c   1.000
_cell.angle_alpha   90.00
_cell.angle_beta   90.00
_cell.angle_gamma   90.00
#
_symmetry.space_group_name_H-M   'P 1'
#
loop_
_entity.id
_entity.type
_entity.pdbx_description
1 polymer ?
#
loop_
_entity_poly.entity_id
_entity_poly.type
_entity_poly.pdbx_seq_one_letter_code
_entity_poly.pdbx_strand_id
1 'polypeptide(L)'
;MVKPHTQQAKKCLLSILDSCGSVPLEVAYLQCNCDYDSLVGALASLIEEERVSIGRLKTRPVWLLAKKSATPANGKEIWHTDRKKMLRILPEALKMIRKKHNKGQKSNDKHLTEQQNIVVALLEDGIPRSREEINASTGILDIEYPIWRSLCRLPDGRYTVPNSKGAWEVFFRYINERPRRRAHLLRLFSDHREITTLLTTEIDQSPLVRLPRGLITTIDSEEGRKAAEKRKRLTLARETLGSLTKPFFVPGELDVDKNAFMYIVDSLAVEVVFEGKTYYCLRREFPGEILVEQLGDISGRYFAPPHVASAPTFLKENSLVEKKATNLLGFNPETLEHLAQARKLNYFMLDERKRFWRSDIEDLKRNKGRVNNIIKKHKKLEATASVLPTGVTTNRAEQAKKRAPRSERTMPPVTKLTLDDFQIEAAEALREGLSVLVSAPTGNGKTLVAEMLAKDVMAQGLGMIYTSPLKALSNQKYRDFKRLFGDDLVGLVTGDISINPGAPMLVMTTEIFRNWCLSEPEQLKKTSYVVFDEIHYLDDEERGTTWEESILFAPPHVKILGLSATVPNVDEMADWISSIRGGNVVVILEKRRTVPLVIRWLSPCGRIISQKEARKKIRILSEHSKTLRSGKYKNGDNKVTGSPELSGSKITELIQDKLPALFFVFSRGRTEILAQELGNNWDFLDKKEKQLVGKHISEAEAEHPGTFSGPGWRKLRRLLYQGIGYHHAGLLPPVKYLIEQLYSNRMLWVVFCTETFAAGVNFPAASAIFDSTRKWDGRDFRILQNREFFQIAGRAGRRGFDRAGHVFIRIDSRFPEQTGFFQEKKVEPVTGRLTISPNTVLSLMCYKTDDEIKHFLNGNFKMHQLKKRKSSLDLEIKMVLKRISALSVCPDCQTLACPLERENARRKLKRLRWKSKNKEKVLLKKKLSSFAAKKCSDIEKCRSTIEKLKQSQACLRLLKEEYRVVSQNTNSIFNEYREVRNLLEKLGYMKEREFYPRGKFALELHVQEILVTELAFSGLLEDTDLAEVAAIMAGIEYIPGRNTHVAKLNLPALRKTSLIRHNLLKMGVPEKFCIWSGLPGPLAYAWYNGAGFNELLAMSSLQPGDIFSLFRREIDLLRQIERAATGNPRLVERLQAVRSRLDRDEVALNF
;
A
#
# COMPACT_ATOMS: atom_id res chain seq x y z
N MET A 1 -25.94 -27.85 -35.37
CA MET A 1 -26.65 -28.06 -36.66
C MET A 1 -26.60 -26.75 -37.43
N VAL A 2 -25.91 -26.74 -38.58
CA VAL A 2 -25.80 -25.55 -39.44
C VAL A 2 -27.18 -25.28 -40.08
N LYS A 3 -27.65 -24.02 -40.09
CA LYS A 3 -28.96 -23.67 -40.67
C LYS A 3 -29.01 -24.10 -42.16
N PRO A 4 -30.16 -24.55 -42.71
CA PRO A 4 -30.26 -25.01 -44.10
C PRO A 4 -29.76 -23.97 -45.11
N HIS A 5 -30.10 -22.70 -44.89
CA HIS A 5 -29.67 -21.57 -45.73
C HIS A 5 -28.17 -21.30 -45.68
N THR A 6 -27.51 -21.58 -44.53
CA THR A 6 -26.05 -21.46 -44.41
C THR A 6 -25.32 -22.57 -45.19
N GLN A 7 -25.86 -23.79 -45.24
CA GLN A 7 -25.30 -24.86 -46.07
C GLN A 7 -25.50 -24.58 -47.57
N GLN A 8 -26.64 -23.99 -47.96
CA GLN A 8 -26.88 -23.57 -49.33
C GLN A 8 -25.94 -22.42 -49.75
N ALA A 9 -25.80 -21.41 -48.90
CA ALA A 9 -24.86 -20.30 -49.12
C ALA A 9 -23.42 -20.80 -49.22
N LYS A 10 -23.04 -21.75 -48.38
CA LYS A 10 -21.72 -22.39 -48.42
C LYS A 10 -21.45 -23.13 -49.73
N LYS A 11 -22.42 -23.91 -50.22
CA LYS A 11 -22.31 -24.59 -51.52
C LYS A 11 -22.21 -23.59 -52.68
N CYS A 12 -23.01 -22.53 -52.65
CA CYS A 12 -22.99 -21.49 -53.67
C CYS A 12 -21.66 -20.72 -53.69
N LEU A 13 -21.15 -20.29 -52.54
CA LEU A 13 -19.84 -19.65 -52.43
C LEU A 13 -18.71 -20.52 -52.96
N LEU A 14 -18.70 -21.81 -52.64
CA LEU A 14 -17.71 -22.73 -53.19
C LEU A 14 -17.80 -22.86 -54.70
N SER A 15 -19.02 -22.92 -55.26
CA SER A 15 -19.25 -22.97 -56.71
C SER A 15 -18.81 -21.69 -57.42
N ILE A 16 -19.03 -20.51 -56.83
CA ILE A 16 -18.54 -19.22 -57.37
C ILE A 16 -17.01 -19.17 -57.36
N LEU A 17 -16.39 -19.70 -56.31
CA LEU A 17 -14.94 -19.77 -56.22
C LEU A 17 -14.33 -20.81 -57.18
N ASP A 18 -15.07 -21.87 -57.52
CA ASP A 18 -14.68 -22.85 -58.54
C ASP A 18 -14.60 -22.24 -59.94
N SER A 19 -15.47 -21.28 -60.26
CA SER A 19 -15.49 -20.64 -61.59
C SER A 19 -14.54 -19.43 -61.72
N CYS A 20 -14.32 -18.68 -60.65
CA CYS A 20 -13.60 -17.39 -60.72
C CYS A 20 -12.25 -17.34 -59.98
N GLY A 21 -11.89 -18.36 -59.21
CA GLY A 21 -10.63 -18.45 -58.45
C GLY A 21 -10.57 -17.52 -57.23
N SER A 22 -10.67 -16.20 -57.45
CA SER A 22 -10.77 -15.17 -56.40
C SER A 22 -11.81 -14.12 -56.77
N VAL A 23 -12.67 -13.73 -55.83
CA VAL A 23 -13.78 -12.80 -56.06
C VAL A 23 -13.88 -11.74 -54.95
N PRO A 24 -14.29 -10.50 -55.24
CA PRO A 24 -14.64 -9.54 -54.20
C PRO A 24 -15.80 -10.04 -53.34
N LEU A 25 -15.68 -9.85 -52.02
CA LEU A 25 -16.65 -10.38 -51.05
C LEU A 25 -18.07 -9.81 -51.27
N GLU A 26 -18.17 -8.55 -51.72
CA GLU A 26 -19.46 -7.91 -52.06
C GLU A 26 -20.15 -8.59 -53.25
N VAL A 27 -19.38 -8.99 -54.27
CA VAL A 27 -19.89 -9.67 -55.46
C VAL A 27 -20.32 -11.08 -55.11
N ALA A 28 -19.52 -11.79 -54.31
CA ALA A 28 -19.88 -13.10 -53.80
C ALA A 28 -21.19 -13.08 -53.01
N TYR A 29 -21.43 -12.04 -52.21
CA TYR A 29 -22.68 -11.88 -51.47
C TYR A 29 -23.89 -11.70 -52.40
N LEU A 30 -23.79 -10.77 -53.37
CA LEU A 30 -24.88 -10.48 -54.32
C LEU A 30 -25.20 -11.70 -55.19
N GLN A 31 -24.19 -12.42 -55.66
CA GLN A 31 -24.37 -13.62 -56.48
C GLN A 31 -24.88 -14.82 -55.68
N CYS A 32 -24.49 -14.93 -54.41
CA CYS A 32 -24.98 -15.98 -53.53
C CYS A 32 -26.45 -15.79 -53.12
N ASN A 33 -26.97 -14.56 -53.26
CA ASN A 33 -28.35 -14.17 -52.96
C ASN A 33 -28.90 -14.74 -51.64
N CYS A 34 -28.05 -14.76 -50.62
CA CYS A 34 -28.40 -15.26 -49.28
C CYS A 34 -28.56 -14.09 -48.31
N ASP A 35 -29.29 -14.30 -47.23
CA ASP A 35 -29.36 -13.31 -46.15
C ASP A 35 -27.98 -13.14 -45.48
N TYR A 36 -27.76 -11.96 -44.91
CA TYR A 36 -26.47 -11.59 -44.31
C TYR A 36 -25.99 -12.57 -43.24
N ASP A 37 -26.87 -13.08 -42.39
CA ASP A 37 -26.49 -14.01 -41.31
C ASP A 37 -26.10 -15.38 -41.87
N SER A 38 -26.78 -15.84 -42.93
CA SER A 38 -26.40 -17.05 -43.66
C SER A 38 -25.02 -16.91 -44.32
N LEU A 39 -24.69 -15.73 -44.88
CA LEU A 39 -23.35 -15.45 -45.42
C LEU A 39 -22.28 -15.52 -44.33
N VAL A 40 -22.50 -14.88 -43.18
CA VAL A 40 -21.55 -14.85 -42.06
C VAL A 40 -21.25 -16.27 -41.56
N GLY A 41 -22.31 -17.06 -41.35
CA GLY A 41 -22.18 -18.45 -40.92
C GLY A 41 -21.45 -19.33 -41.94
N ALA A 42 -21.70 -19.11 -43.24
CA ALA A 42 -21.08 -19.89 -44.31
C ALA A 42 -19.58 -19.60 -44.41
N LEU A 43 -19.18 -18.33 -44.35
CA LEU A 43 -17.77 -17.93 -44.40
C LEU A 43 -17.00 -18.38 -43.16
N ALA A 44 -17.57 -18.24 -41.95
CA ALA A 44 -16.95 -18.73 -40.73
C ALA A 44 -16.71 -20.25 -40.82
N SER A 45 -17.72 -21.02 -41.24
CA SER A 45 -17.59 -22.46 -41.44
C SER A 45 -16.54 -22.83 -42.50
N LEU A 46 -16.48 -22.12 -43.62
CA LEU A 46 -15.49 -22.39 -44.68
C LEU A 46 -14.06 -22.06 -44.25
N ILE A 47 -13.86 -21.05 -43.39
CA ILE A 47 -12.56 -20.72 -42.81
C ILE A 47 -12.16 -21.78 -41.78
N GLU A 48 -13.08 -22.27 -40.97
CA GLU A 48 -12.81 -23.33 -39.99
C GLU A 48 -12.44 -24.66 -40.64
N GLU A 49 -13.06 -24.97 -41.77
CA GLU A 49 -12.72 -26.12 -42.62
C GLU A 49 -11.50 -25.86 -43.51
N GLU A 50 -10.90 -24.68 -43.41
CA GLU A 50 -9.71 -24.26 -44.16
C GLU A 50 -9.87 -24.39 -45.69
N ARG A 51 -11.10 -24.18 -46.20
CA ARG A 51 -11.39 -24.30 -47.64
C ARG A 51 -11.19 -23.00 -48.40
N VAL A 52 -11.21 -21.87 -47.69
CA VAL A 52 -11.11 -20.52 -48.27
C VAL A 52 -10.03 -19.69 -47.58
N SER A 53 -9.54 -18.68 -48.28
CA SER A 53 -8.65 -17.63 -47.78
C SER A 53 -9.30 -16.26 -47.95
N ILE A 54 -8.95 -15.32 -47.08
CA ILE A 54 -9.42 -13.93 -47.15
C ILE A 54 -8.24 -13.02 -47.50
N GLY A 55 -8.40 -12.25 -48.55
CA GLY A 55 -7.40 -11.30 -49.03
C GLY A 55 -7.89 -9.86 -48.98
N ARG A 56 -6.95 -8.92 -49.06
CA ARG A 56 -7.24 -7.50 -49.24
C ARG A 56 -6.32 -6.89 -50.29
N LEU A 57 -6.88 -6.05 -51.16
CA LEU A 57 -6.09 -5.28 -52.11
C LEU A 57 -5.29 -4.19 -51.37
N LYS A 58 -3.99 -4.03 -51.68
CA LYS A 58 -3.16 -2.99 -51.06
C LYS A 58 -3.60 -1.57 -51.44
N THR A 59 -4.21 -1.41 -52.61
CA THR A 59 -4.52 -0.10 -53.20
C THR A 59 -5.94 0.39 -52.93
N ARG A 60 -6.87 -0.48 -52.50
CA ARG A 60 -8.29 -0.12 -52.24
C ARG A 60 -8.83 -0.94 -51.06
N PRO A 61 -9.81 -0.42 -50.29
CA PRO A 61 -10.38 -1.12 -49.13
C PRO A 61 -11.40 -2.19 -49.58
N VAL A 62 -10.99 -3.10 -50.46
CA VAL A 62 -11.83 -4.19 -50.96
C VAL A 62 -11.30 -5.52 -50.43
N TRP A 63 -12.21 -6.30 -49.85
CA TRP A 63 -11.93 -7.64 -49.35
C TRP A 63 -12.23 -8.68 -50.44
N LEU A 64 -11.33 -9.63 -50.57
CA LEU A 64 -11.36 -10.72 -51.54
C LEU A 64 -11.54 -12.06 -50.82
N LEU A 65 -12.20 -12.99 -51.50
CA LEU A 65 -12.35 -14.38 -51.09
C LEU A 65 -11.78 -15.28 -52.18
N ALA A 66 -10.95 -16.24 -51.81
CA ALA A 66 -10.40 -17.25 -52.74
C ALA A 66 -10.40 -18.64 -52.11
N LYS A 67 -10.16 -19.68 -52.90
CA LYS A 67 -9.84 -21.01 -52.36
C LYS A 67 -8.42 -21.01 -51.78
N LYS A 68 -8.20 -21.80 -50.72
CA LYS A 68 -6.93 -21.84 -49.99
C LYS A 68 -5.70 -22.20 -50.84
N SER A 69 -5.91 -22.88 -51.99
CA SER A 69 -4.86 -23.27 -52.94
C SER A 69 -4.55 -22.23 -54.03
N ALA A 70 -5.22 -21.08 -54.05
CA ALA A 70 -4.98 -20.05 -55.07
C ALA A 70 -3.69 -19.24 -54.76
N THR A 71 -2.74 -19.26 -55.69
CA THR A 71 -1.54 -18.41 -55.65
C THR A 71 -1.89 -16.96 -56.04
N PRO A 72 -1.30 -15.92 -55.38
CA PRO A 72 -1.64 -14.54 -55.68
C PRO A 72 -1.27 -14.19 -57.12
N ALA A 73 -2.24 -13.85 -57.96
CA ALA A 73 -2.02 -13.71 -59.38
C ALA A 73 -1.14 -12.50 -59.78
N ASN A 74 -0.87 -11.52 -58.89
CA ASN A 74 -0.16 -10.28 -59.28
C ASN A 74 0.56 -9.47 -58.17
N GLY A 75 0.89 -10.04 -56.99
CA GLY A 75 1.71 -9.37 -55.94
C GLY A 75 1.12 -8.11 -55.27
N LYS A 76 -0.03 -7.60 -55.73
CA LYS A 76 -0.74 -6.40 -55.22
C LYS A 76 -1.76 -6.69 -54.12
N GLU A 77 -1.89 -7.96 -53.72
CA GLU A 77 -2.86 -8.45 -52.74
C GLU A 77 -2.15 -9.00 -51.50
N ILE A 78 -2.75 -8.79 -50.33
CA ILE A 78 -2.31 -9.39 -49.08
C ILE A 78 -3.30 -10.48 -48.71
N TRP A 79 -2.85 -11.73 -48.75
CA TRP A 79 -3.67 -12.89 -48.37
C TRP A 79 -3.41 -13.30 -46.93
N HIS A 80 -4.49 -13.58 -46.21
CA HIS A 80 -4.45 -14.18 -44.88
C HIS A 80 -4.83 -15.65 -45.01
N THR A 81 -3.88 -16.53 -44.70
CA THR A 81 -4.04 -17.99 -44.80
C THR A 81 -4.08 -18.68 -43.43
N ASP A 82 -3.68 -17.97 -42.36
CA ASP A 82 -3.79 -18.45 -40.98
C ASP A 82 -5.24 -18.37 -40.48
N ARG A 83 -5.78 -19.50 -40.02
CA ARG A 83 -7.17 -19.65 -39.57
C ARG A 83 -7.54 -18.68 -38.45
N LYS A 84 -6.69 -18.55 -37.41
CA LYS A 84 -6.97 -17.67 -36.26
C LYS A 84 -6.98 -16.21 -36.69
N LYS A 85 -6.09 -15.82 -37.60
CA LYS A 85 -6.02 -14.46 -38.15
C LYS A 85 -7.22 -14.15 -39.05
N MET A 86 -7.68 -15.08 -39.88
CA MET A 86 -8.87 -14.90 -40.72
C MET A 86 -10.15 -14.70 -39.91
N LEU A 87 -10.39 -15.54 -38.90
CA LEU A 87 -11.57 -15.41 -38.04
C LEU A 87 -11.60 -14.08 -37.28
N ARG A 88 -10.42 -13.54 -36.89
CA ARG A 88 -10.32 -12.24 -36.23
C ARG A 88 -10.64 -11.06 -37.17
N ILE A 89 -10.34 -11.19 -38.46
CA ILE A 89 -10.50 -10.12 -39.46
C ILE A 89 -11.89 -10.19 -40.14
N LEU A 90 -12.55 -11.35 -40.16
CA LEU A 90 -13.86 -11.56 -40.78
C LEU A 90 -14.94 -10.51 -40.40
N PRO A 91 -15.07 -10.06 -39.12
CA PRO A 91 -16.04 -9.02 -38.77
C PRO A 91 -15.78 -7.67 -39.46
N GLU A 92 -14.52 -7.32 -39.72
CA GLU A 92 -14.18 -6.10 -40.47
C GLU A 92 -14.56 -6.22 -41.95
N ALA A 93 -14.30 -7.38 -42.56
CA ALA A 93 -14.64 -7.62 -43.97
C ALA A 93 -16.14 -7.53 -44.23
N LEU A 94 -16.97 -8.02 -43.30
CA LEU A 94 -18.43 -8.05 -43.44
C LEU A 94 -19.12 -6.72 -43.12
N LYS A 95 -18.41 -5.74 -42.54
CA LYS A 95 -18.97 -4.45 -42.12
C LYS A 95 -19.38 -3.56 -43.31
N MET A 96 -18.70 -3.71 -44.46
CA MET A 96 -18.99 -2.94 -45.68
C MET A 96 -20.29 -3.38 -46.36
N ILE A 97 -20.59 -4.68 -46.37
CA ILE A 97 -21.81 -5.24 -46.96
C ILE A 97 -23.05 -4.75 -46.19
N ARG A 98 -22.98 -4.74 -44.86
CA ARG A 98 -24.09 -4.33 -43.98
C ARG A 98 -24.51 -2.86 -44.17
N LYS A 99 -23.59 -1.98 -44.61
CA LYS A 99 -23.86 -0.53 -44.75
C LYS A 99 -24.61 -0.17 -46.04
N LYS A 100 -24.57 -1.02 -47.08
CA LYS A 100 -25.27 -0.80 -48.37
C LYS A 100 -26.65 -1.48 -48.43
N HIS A 101 -26.83 -2.61 -47.75
CA HIS A 101 -28.09 -3.37 -47.75
C HIS A 101 -29.29 -2.62 -47.15
N ASN A 102 -29.04 -1.69 -46.20
CA ASN A 102 -30.11 -0.94 -45.53
C ASN A 102 -30.67 0.26 -46.32
N LYS A 103 -30.31 0.45 -47.60
CA LYS A 103 -30.66 1.66 -48.39
C LYS A 103 -31.59 1.45 -49.60
N GLY A 104 -32.06 0.25 -49.90
CA GLY A 104 -32.91 0.03 -51.08
C GLY A 104 -34.07 -0.94 -50.82
N GLN A 105 -35.22 -0.41 -50.41
CA GLN A 105 -36.56 -1.00 -50.62
C GLN A 105 -37.62 -0.03 -50.03
N LYS A 106 -38.20 0.84 -50.88
CA LYS A 106 -39.38 1.67 -50.57
C LYS A 106 -40.14 1.96 -51.87
N SER A 107 -41.14 1.14 -52.22
CA SER A 107 -42.29 1.52 -53.06
C SER A 107 -43.28 0.35 -53.19
N ASN A 108 -44.18 0.18 -52.21
CA ASN A 108 -45.52 -0.42 -52.37
C ASN A 108 -46.42 -0.27 -51.11
N ASP A 109 -46.13 0.69 -50.22
CA ASP A 109 -46.62 0.66 -48.83
C ASP A 109 -48.11 1.00 -48.65
N LYS A 110 -48.76 1.78 -49.52
CA LYS A 110 -50.02 2.43 -49.11
C LYS A 110 -51.21 1.48 -48.90
N HIS A 111 -51.48 0.55 -49.82
CA HIS A 111 -52.58 -0.41 -49.72
C HIS A 111 -52.33 -1.47 -48.62
N LEU A 112 -51.09 -1.96 -48.57
CA LEU A 112 -50.66 -2.95 -47.57
C LEU A 112 -50.78 -2.40 -46.14
N THR A 113 -50.44 -1.12 -45.95
CA THR A 113 -50.52 -0.44 -44.65
C THR A 113 -51.96 -0.30 -44.17
N GLU A 114 -52.92 -0.08 -45.07
CA GLU A 114 -54.33 0.11 -44.71
C GLU A 114 -54.99 -1.19 -44.24
N GLN A 115 -54.83 -2.28 -45.00
CA GLN A 115 -55.28 -3.61 -44.56
C GLN A 115 -54.59 -4.05 -43.26
N GLN A 116 -53.28 -3.79 -43.13
CA GLN A 116 -52.53 -4.14 -41.93
C GLN A 116 -53.05 -3.40 -40.70
N ASN A 117 -53.40 -2.11 -40.81
CA ASN A 117 -53.92 -1.32 -39.69
C ASN A 117 -55.25 -1.86 -39.17
N ILE A 118 -56.17 -2.29 -40.05
CA ILE A 118 -57.47 -2.86 -39.66
C ILE A 118 -57.29 -4.17 -38.89
N VAL A 119 -56.43 -5.06 -39.40
CA VAL A 119 -56.20 -6.37 -38.77
C VAL A 119 -55.45 -6.23 -37.45
N VAL A 120 -54.50 -5.31 -37.35
CA VAL A 120 -53.81 -5.01 -36.09
C VAL A 120 -54.78 -4.46 -35.06
N ALA A 121 -55.62 -3.48 -35.43
CA ALA A 121 -56.61 -2.89 -34.52
C ALA A 121 -57.59 -3.92 -33.94
N LEU A 122 -58.04 -4.90 -34.73
CA LEU A 122 -58.87 -6.01 -34.22
C LEU A 122 -58.17 -6.84 -33.13
N LEU A 123 -56.87 -7.05 -33.27
CA LEU A 123 -56.08 -7.90 -32.37
C LEU A 123 -55.52 -7.14 -31.16
N GLU A 124 -55.68 -5.82 -31.08
CA GLU A 124 -55.17 -4.97 -29.99
C GLU A 124 -55.78 -5.30 -28.63
N ASP A 125 -56.98 -5.89 -28.59
CA ASP A 125 -57.60 -6.37 -27.35
C ASP A 125 -56.86 -7.57 -26.72
N GLY A 126 -55.88 -8.13 -27.43
CA GLY A 126 -55.02 -9.20 -26.96
C GLY A 126 -55.68 -10.58 -26.94
N ILE A 127 -56.87 -10.74 -27.54
CA ILE A 127 -57.58 -12.02 -27.64
C ILE A 127 -57.07 -12.80 -28.87
N PRO A 128 -56.61 -14.06 -28.71
CA PRO A 128 -56.17 -14.88 -29.84
C PRO A 128 -57.33 -15.30 -30.74
N ARG A 129 -57.22 -15.03 -32.05
CA ARG A 129 -58.27 -15.33 -33.05
C ARG A 129 -57.78 -16.21 -34.20
N SER A 130 -58.62 -17.05 -34.77
CA SER A 130 -58.32 -17.82 -35.98
C SER A 130 -58.38 -16.95 -37.25
N ARG A 131 -57.98 -17.51 -38.41
CA ARG A 131 -58.07 -16.76 -39.68
C ARG A 131 -59.53 -16.49 -40.05
N GLU A 132 -60.39 -17.47 -39.82
CA GLU A 132 -61.82 -17.41 -40.10
C GLU A 132 -62.48 -16.30 -39.25
N GLU A 133 -62.11 -16.21 -37.96
CA GLU A 133 -62.59 -15.17 -37.05
C GLU A 133 -62.10 -13.77 -37.44
N ILE A 134 -60.85 -13.64 -37.91
CA ILE A 134 -60.29 -12.37 -38.37
C ILE A 134 -60.97 -11.92 -39.67
N ASN A 135 -61.15 -12.82 -40.65
CA ASN A 135 -61.83 -12.50 -41.90
C ASN A 135 -63.29 -12.10 -41.66
N ALA A 136 -64.00 -12.84 -40.79
CA ALA A 136 -65.39 -12.53 -40.44
C ALA A 136 -65.54 -11.19 -39.70
N SER A 137 -64.60 -10.87 -38.81
CA SER A 137 -64.66 -9.64 -37.99
C SER A 137 -64.19 -8.39 -38.73
N THR A 138 -63.24 -8.52 -39.67
CA THR A 138 -62.72 -7.38 -40.45
C THR A 138 -63.50 -7.12 -41.73
N GLY A 139 -64.26 -8.10 -42.23
CA GLY A 139 -64.97 -8.01 -43.51
C GLY A 139 -64.06 -8.10 -44.75
N ILE A 140 -62.75 -8.35 -44.57
CA ILE A 140 -61.78 -8.48 -45.66
C ILE A 140 -61.73 -9.95 -46.11
N LEU A 141 -62.22 -10.23 -47.32
CA LEU A 141 -62.35 -11.60 -47.83
C LEU A 141 -61.00 -12.27 -48.17
N ASP A 142 -59.98 -11.48 -48.57
CA ASP A 142 -58.65 -11.99 -48.94
C ASP A 142 -57.54 -11.06 -48.44
N ILE A 143 -57.19 -11.17 -47.16
CA ILE A 143 -56.05 -10.42 -46.56
C ILE A 143 -54.76 -10.89 -47.23
N GLU A 144 -53.97 -9.95 -47.75
CA GLU A 144 -52.76 -10.27 -48.49
C GLU A 144 -51.74 -11.07 -47.65
N TYR A 145 -51.09 -12.06 -48.27
CA TYR A 145 -50.11 -12.94 -47.60
C TYR A 145 -49.00 -12.21 -46.80
N PRO A 146 -48.44 -11.06 -47.23
CA PRO A 146 -47.48 -10.31 -46.44
C PRO A 146 -48.02 -9.85 -45.08
N ILE A 147 -49.32 -9.61 -44.94
CA ILE A 147 -49.97 -9.20 -43.69
C ILE A 147 -50.11 -10.41 -42.77
N TRP A 148 -50.54 -11.56 -43.27
CA TRP A 148 -50.55 -12.80 -42.48
C TRP A 148 -49.16 -13.18 -41.95
N ARG A 149 -48.12 -12.84 -42.71
CA ARG A 149 -46.72 -13.05 -42.33
C ARG A 149 -46.23 -12.04 -41.28
N SER A 150 -46.86 -10.88 -41.15
CA SER A 150 -46.49 -9.85 -40.17
C SER A 150 -47.19 -10.01 -38.81
N LEU A 151 -48.24 -10.82 -38.73
CA LEU A 151 -48.98 -11.10 -37.49
C LEU A 151 -48.34 -12.23 -36.67
N CYS A 152 -48.42 -12.13 -35.34
CA CYS A 152 -47.86 -13.13 -34.43
C CYS A 152 -48.77 -14.36 -34.35
N ARG A 153 -48.30 -15.49 -34.87
CA ARG A 153 -49.04 -16.76 -34.85
C ARG A 153 -48.66 -17.61 -33.63
N LEU A 154 -49.66 -18.05 -32.88
CA LEU A 154 -49.52 -18.91 -31.71
C LEU A 154 -49.49 -20.41 -32.08
N PRO A 155 -49.02 -21.29 -31.19
CA PRO A 155 -48.86 -22.73 -31.47
C PRO A 155 -50.16 -23.46 -31.82
N ASP A 156 -51.30 -22.95 -31.38
CA ASP A 156 -52.63 -23.49 -31.67
C ASP A 156 -53.23 -22.97 -33.00
N GLY A 157 -52.47 -22.16 -33.74
CA GLY A 157 -52.83 -21.69 -35.08
C GLY A 157 -53.50 -20.31 -35.11
N ARG A 158 -53.84 -19.73 -33.95
CA ARG A 158 -54.45 -18.41 -33.82
C ARG A 158 -53.43 -17.27 -33.86
N TYR A 159 -53.91 -16.03 -34.03
CA TYR A 159 -53.11 -14.82 -34.12
C TYR A 159 -53.49 -13.84 -33.02
N THR A 160 -52.51 -13.07 -32.55
CA THR A 160 -52.69 -12.01 -31.55
C THR A 160 -51.58 -10.98 -31.68
N VAL A 161 -51.64 -9.87 -30.93
CA VAL A 161 -50.55 -8.89 -30.86
C VAL A 161 -49.38 -9.40 -29.98
N PRO A 162 -48.14 -8.95 -30.24
CA PRO A 162 -46.98 -9.28 -29.42
C PRO A 162 -47.22 -9.06 -27.92
N ASN A 163 -46.73 -9.99 -27.08
CA ASN A 163 -46.82 -9.97 -25.61
C ASN A 163 -48.24 -9.78 -25.01
N SER A 164 -49.31 -10.07 -25.76
CA SER A 164 -50.68 -9.98 -25.23
C SER A 164 -50.94 -10.94 -24.07
N LYS A 165 -51.93 -10.63 -23.25
CA LYS A 165 -52.38 -11.51 -22.15
C LYS A 165 -52.78 -12.89 -22.67
N GLY A 166 -53.48 -12.96 -23.81
CA GLY A 166 -53.83 -14.23 -24.45
C GLY A 166 -52.63 -15.04 -24.95
N ALA A 167 -51.56 -14.38 -25.41
CA ALA A 167 -50.32 -15.07 -25.78
C ALA A 167 -49.65 -15.75 -24.58
N TRP A 168 -49.66 -15.09 -23.40
CA TRP A 168 -49.13 -15.65 -22.16
C TRP A 168 -49.93 -16.85 -21.66
N GLU A 169 -51.26 -16.77 -21.71
CA GLU A 169 -52.15 -17.89 -21.34
C GLU A 169 -51.91 -19.13 -22.23
N VAL A 170 -51.81 -18.92 -23.55
CA VAL A 170 -51.50 -20.00 -24.50
C VAL A 170 -50.09 -20.56 -24.27
N PHE A 171 -49.11 -19.69 -23.99
CA PHE A 171 -47.73 -20.11 -23.69
C PHE A 171 -47.67 -21.03 -22.46
N PHE A 172 -48.25 -20.64 -21.33
CA PHE A 172 -48.21 -21.42 -20.10
C PHE A 172 -48.96 -22.75 -20.24
N ARG A 173 -50.14 -22.74 -20.86
CA ARG A 173 -50.87 -23.98 -21.19
C ARG A 173 -50.02 -24.92 -22.03
N TYR A 174 -49.38 -24.41 -23.08
CA TYR A 174 -48.58 -25.20 -24.03
C TYR A 174 -47.35 -25.88 -23.42
N ILE A 175 -46.72 -25.27 -22.41
CA ILE A 175 -45.56 -25.84 -21.70
C ILE A 175 -45.94 -26.69 -20.48
N ASN A 176 -47.14 -26.49 -19.94
CA ASN A 176 -47.67 -27.27 -18.81
C ASN A 176 -48.16 -28.65 -19.27
N GLU A 177 -48.74 -28.76 -20.48
CA GLU A 177 -49.20 -30.05 -21.04
C GLU A 177 -48.07 -31.10 -21.18
N ARG A 178 -46.88 -30.66 -21.58
CA ARG A 178 -45.67 -31.51 -21.62
C ARG A 178 -44.43 -30.62 -21.76
N PRO A 179 -43.28 -30.97 -21.16
CA PRO A 179 -42.05 -30.18 -21.29
C PRO A 179 -41.64 -29.94 -22.74
N ARG A 180 -41.21 -28.71 -23.06
CA ARG A 180 -40.85 -28.26 -24.41
C ARG A 180 -39.40 -27.83 -24.48
N ARG A 181 -38.73 -28.07 -25.62
CA ARG A 181 -37.35 -27.59 -25.79
C ARG A 181 -37.31 -26.07 -25.89
N ARG A 182 -36.38 -25.43 -25.18
CA ARG A 182 -36.16 -23.96 -25.22
C ARG A 182 -36.04 -23.43 -26.64
N ALA A 183 -35.28 -24.11 -27.50
CA ALA A 183 -35.09 -23.70 -28.90
C ALA A 183 -36.39 -23.75 -29.72
N HIS A 184 -37.32 -24.64 -29.36
CA HIS A 184 -38.63 -24.70 -29.99
C HIS A 184 -39.51 -23.54 -29.53
N LEU A 185 -39.53 -23.25 -28.21
CA LEU A 185 -40.31 -22.14 -27.66
C LEU A 185 -39.82 -20.77 -28.16
N LEU A 186 -38.50 -20.56 -28.23
CA LEU A 186 -37.92 -19.33 -28.81
C LEU A 186 -38.25 -19.14 -30.30
N ARG A 187 -38.52 -20.23 -31.02
CA ARG A 187 -38.96 -20.16 -32.42
C ARG A 187 -40.46 -19.87 -32.51
N LEU A 188 -41.29 -20.52 -31.68
CA LEU A 188 -42.74 -20.33 -31.71
C LEU A 188 -43.17 -18.96 -31.22
N PHE A 189 -42.43 -18.37 -30.27
CA PHE A 189 -42.77 -17.10 -29.65
C PHE A 189 -41.76 -16.00 -30.01
N SER A 190 -41.06 -16.10 -31.15
CA SER A 190 -39.98 -15.16 -31.53
C SER A 190 -40.39 -13.70 -31.51
N ASP A 191 -41.67 -13.44 -31.80
CA ASP A 191 -42.23 -12.10 -31.91
C ASP A 191 -42.73 -11.56 -30.55
N HIS A 192 -42.73 -12.40 -29.50
CA HIS A 192 -43.08 -12.05 -28.13
C HIS A 192 -41.82 -11.78 -27.31
N ARG A 193 -41.37 -10.53 -27.31
CA ARG A 193 -40.12 -10.10 -26.66
C ARG A 193 -40.05 -10.45 -25.17
N GLU A 194 -41.16 -10.38 -24.44
CA GLU A 194 -41.17 -10.67 -23.00
C GLU A 194 -41.08 -12.18 -22.74
N ILE A 195 -41.84 -12.99 -23.47
CA ILE A 195 -41.77 -14.46 -23.42
C ILE A 195 -40.36 -14.93 -23.80
N THR A 196 -39.77 -14.38 -24.87
CA THR A 196 -38.41 -14.74 -25.30
C THR A 196 -37.34 -14.26 -24.33
N THR A 197 -37.50 -13.10 -23.70
CA THR A 197 -36.61 -12.63 -22.62
C THR A 197 -36.68 -13.59 -21.44
N LEU A 198 -37.88 -13.95 -21.00
CA LEU A 198 -38.10 -14.94 -19.95
C LEU A 198 -37.50 -16.30 -20.30
N LEU A 199 -37.65 -16.77 -21.54
CA LEU A 199 -37.07 -18.03 -22.02
C LEU A 199 -35.54 -17.99 -22.16
N THR A 200 -34.94 -16.80 -22.38
CA THR A 200 -33.49 -16.65 -22.60
C THR A 200 -32.68 -16.50 -21.32
N THR A 201 -33.29 -16.02 -20.23
CA THR A 201 -32.65 -15.94 -18.91
C THR A 201 -32.04 -17.30 -18.50
N GLU A 202 -30.87 -17.30 -17.86
CA GLU A 202 -30.25 -18.55 -17.37
C GLU A 202 -30.77 -18.98 -15.99
N ILE A 203 -31.55 -18.12 -15.35
CA ILE A 203 -32.13 -18.32 -14.02
C ILE A 203 -33.57 -18.81 -14.19
N ASP A 204 -33.98 -19.82 -13.43
CA ASP A 204 -35.38 -20.23 -13.34
C ASP A 204 -36.19 -19.09 -12.69
N GLN A 205 -37.17 -18.53 -13.42
CA GLN A 205 -38.08 -17.50 -12.90
C GLN A 205 -39.48 -18.09 -12.76
N SER A 206 -40.08 -18.01 -11.58
CA SER A 206 -41.43 -18.53 -11.33
C SER A 206 -42.44 -17.92 -12.33
N PRO A 207 -43.29 -18.73 -13.00
CA PRO A 207 -43.57 -20.15 -12.73
C PRO A 207 -42.78 -21.15 -13.60
N LEU A 208 -41.72 -20.76 -14.31
CA LEU A 208 -40.94 -21.65 -15.19
C LEU A 208 -39.91 -22.50 -14.45
N VAL A 209 -39.83 -23.77 -14.84
CA VAL A 209 -38.80 -24.72 -14.41
C VAL A 209 -38.09 -25.29 -15.63
N ARG A 210 -36.77 -25.08 -15.73
CA ARG A 210 -35.95 -25.73 -16.77
C ARG A 210 -35.63 -27.15 -16.35
N LEU A 211 -35.71 -28.14 -17.23
CA LEU A 211 -35.33 -29.53 -16.98
C LEU A 211 -34.01 -29.88 -17.70
N PRO A 212 -33.33 -30.99 -17.35
CA PRO A 212 -32.14 -31.46 -18.08
C PRO A 212 -32.38 -31.56 -19.59
N ARG A 213 -31.31 -31.42 -20.39
CA ARG A 213 -31.36 -31.40 -21.87
C ARG A 213 -32.11 -30.20 -22.49
N GLY A 214 -32.32 -29.12 -21.72
CA GLY A 214 -32.86 -27.86 -22.23
C GLY A 214 -34.38 -27.86 -22.46
N LEU A 215 -35.09 -28.73 -21.75
CA LEU A 215 -36.56 -28.75 -21.69
C LEU A 215 -37.06 -27.69 -20.69
N ILE A 216 -38.27 -27.21 -20.89
CA ILE A 216 -38.90 -26.14 -20.12
C ILE A 216 -40.34 -26.57 -19.82
N THR A 217 -40.75 -26.42 -18.56
CA THR A 217 -42.10 -26.68 -18.05
C THR A 217 -42.43 -25.65 -16.96
N THR A 218 -43.56 -25.78 -16.29
CA THR A 218 -43.95 -24.95 -15.14
C THR A 218 -43.68 -25.66 -13.81
N ILE A 219 -43.72 -24.91 -12.71
CA ILE A 219 -43.63 -25.48 -11.36
C ILE A 219 -44.84 -26.37 -11.00
N ASP A 220 -45.96 -26.21 -11.71
CA ASP A 220 -47.18 -26.96 -11.45
C ASP A 220 -47.17 -28.38 -12.04
N SER A 221 -46.33 -28.62 -13.06
CA SER A 221 -46.14 -29.95 -13.64
C SER A 221 -45.42 -30.90 -12.68
N GLU A 222 -45.68 -32.20 -12.83
CA GLU A 222 -45.10 -33.22 -11.95
C GLU A 222 -43.56 -33.26 -12.07
N GLU A 223 -43.04 -33.16 -13.29
CA GLU A 223 -41.60 -33.10 -13.55
C GLU A 223 -40.98 -31.78 -13.05
N GLY A 224 -41.73 -30.68 -13.13
CA GLY A 224 -41.33 -29.37 -12.59
C GLY A 224 -41.13 -29.40 -11.08
N ARG A 225 -42.10 -29.94 -10.33
CA ARG A 225 -42.01 -30.09 -8.86
C ARG A 225 -40.83 -30.94 -8.43
N LYS A 226 -40.66 -32.12 -9.04
CA LYS A 226 -39.54 -33.04 -8.74
C LYS A 226 -38.18 -32.39 -9.01
N ALA A 227 -38.06 -31.63 -10.09
CA ALA A 227 -36.81 -30.94 -10.43
C ALA A 227 -36.50 -29.76 -9.51
N ALA A 228 -37.52 -28.97 -9.13
CA ALA A 228 -37.38 -27.86 -8.20
C ALA A 228 -36.96 -28.34 -6.81
N GLU A 229 -37.57 -29.41 -6.29
CA GLU A 229 -37.22 -29.97 -4.99
C GLU A 229 -35.81 -30.56 -4.97
N LYS A 230 -35.42 -31.28 -6.03
CA LYS A 230 -34.05 -31.80 -6.20
C LYS A 230 -33.01 -30.68 -6.22
N ARG A 231 -33.30 -29.55 -6.90
CA ARG A 231 -32.40 -28.39 -6.93
C ARG A 231 -32.30 -27.71 -5.58
N LYS A 232 -33.41 -27.55 -4.86
CA LYS A 232 -33.41 -26.97 -3.51
C LYS A 232 -32.46 -27.73 -2.58
N ARG A 233 -32.51 -29.07 -2.61
CA ARG A 233 -31.62 -29.94 -1.83
C ARG A 233 -30.15 -29.85 -2.28
N LEU A 234 -29.89 -29.78 -3.59
CA LEU A 234 -28.52 -29.63 -4.15
C LEU A 234 -27.90 -28.27 -3.89
N THR A 235 -28.67 -27.19 -3.93
CA THR A 235 -28.21 -25.83 -3.63
C THR A 235 -27.80 -25.73 -2.17
N LEU A 236 -28.64 -26.23 -1.25
CA LEU A 236 -28.34 -26.23 0.19
C LEU A 236 -27.01 -26.94 0.49
N ALA A 237 -26.78 -28.12 -0.08
CA ALA A 237 -25.56 -28.88 0.15
C ALA A 237 -24.31 -28.27 -0.54
N ARG A 238 -24.46 -27.60 -1.70
CA ARG A 238 -23.37 -26.84 -2.32
C ARG A 238 -23.01 -25.57 -1.56
N GLU A 239 -24.00 -24.86 -1.02
CA GLU A 239 -23.79 -23.72 -0.15
C GLU A 239 -23.08 -24.16 1.14
N THR A 240 -23.49 -25.29 1.70
CA THR A 240 -22.88 -25.87 2.91
C THR A 240 -21.42 -26.29 2.68
N LEU A 241 -21.10 -27.00 1.59
CA LEU A 241 -19.69 -27.33 1.27
C LEU A 241 -18.89 -26.09 0.77
N GLY A 242 -19.59 -25.13 0.16
CA GLY A 242 -19.01 -23.89 -0.35
C GLY A 242 -18.66 -22.88 0.73
N SER A 243 -19.33 -22.94 1.88
CA SER A 243 -19.06 -22.08 3.05
C SER A 243 -17.88 -22.57 3.88
N LEU A 244 -17.44 -23.83 3.71
CA LEU A 244 -16.29 -24.37 4.43
C LEU A 244 -15.00 -23.62 4.11
N THR A 245 -14.46 -22.92 5.11
CA THR A 245 -13.22 -22.14 5.00
C THR A 245 -11.97 -23.01 4.98
N LYS A 246 -12.11 -24.31 5.26
CA LYS A 246 -11.02 -25.28 5.39
C LYS A 246 -11.05 -26.33 4.28
N PRO A 247 -9.90 -26.69 3.68
CA PRO A 247 -9.83 -27.67 2.60
C PRO A 247 -10.15 -29.12 3.01
N PHE A 248 -9.90 -29.52 4.26
CA PHE A 248 -10.16 -30.87 4.78
C PHE A 248 -11.31 -30.83 5.79
N PHE A 249 -12.15 -31.86 5.84
CA PHE A 249 -13.26 -31.96 6.79
C PHE A 249 -13.66 -33.43 7.00
N VAL A 250 -14.45 -33.72 8.03
CA VAL A 250 -15.07 -35.05 8.20
C VAL A 250 -16.59 -34.97 8.01
N PRO A 251 -17.27 -36.01 7.50
CA PRO A 251 -18.70 -35.94 7.20
C PRO A 251 -19.58 -35.60 8.40
N GLY A 252 -19.20 -36.05 9.61
CA GLY A 252 -19.93 -35.76 10.84
C GLY A 252 -19.87 -34.30 11.30
N GLU A 253 -19.03 -33.45 10.68
CA GLU A 253 -19.01 -32.00 10.91
C GLU A 253 -20.10 -31.26 10.09
N LEU A 254 -20.80 -31.97 9.20
CA LEU A 254 -21.82 -31.39 8.33
C LEU A 254 -23.20 -31.89 8.75
N ASP A 255 -24.10 -30.96 9.05
CA ASP A 255 -25.51 -31.24 9.37
C ASP A 255 -26.30 -31.56 8.08
N VAL A 256 -25.89 -32.62 7.37
CA VAL A 256 -26.43 -33.02 6.06
C VAL A 256 -26.70 -34.52 6.05
N ASP A 257 -27.84 -34.90 5.45
CA ASP A 257 -28.22 -36.31 5.26
C ASP A 257 -27.14 -37.13 4.54
N LYS A 258 -26.86 -38.33 5.06
CA LYS A 258 -25.75 -39.20 4.62
C LYS A 258 -25.91 -39.67 3.17
N ASN A 259 -27.14 -39.93 2.70
CA ASN A 259 -27.39 -40.36 1.33
C ASN A 259 -27.29 -39.18 0.35
N ALA A 260 -27.74 -37.99 0.76
CA ALA A 260 -27.56 -36.75 0.00
C ALA A 260 -26.09 -36.33 -0.10
N PHE A 261 -25.31 -36.51 0.98
CA PHE A 261 -23.89 -36.22 1.03
C PHE A 261 -23.08 -37.07 0.05
N MET A 262 -23.33 -38.39 0.00
CA MET A 262 -22.63 -39.32 -0.90
C MET A 262 -22.86 -38.98 -2.39
N TYR A 263 -24.04 -38.47 -2.75
CA TYR A 263 -24.34 -38.07 -4.14
C TYR A 263 -23.60 -36.78 -4.58
N ILE A 264 -23.09 -35.98 -3.64
CA ILE A 264 -22.52 -34.65 -3.89
C ILE A 264 -20.99 -34.67 -3.80
N VAL A 265 -20.45 -35.45 -2.87
CA VAL A 265 -19.01 -35.59 -2.61
C VAL A 265 -18.20 -35.99 -3.83
N ASP A 266 -18.69 -36.92 -4.66
CA ASP A 266 -17.96 -37.43 -5.83
C ASP A 266 -17.49 -36.33 -6.80
N SER A 267 -18.26 -35.23 -6.88
CA SER A 267 -17.96 -34.11 -7.78
C SER A 267 -17.15 -32.97 -7.15
N LEU A 268 -17.15 -32.84 -5.81
CA LEU A 268 -16.63 -31.65 -5.11
C LEU A 268 -15.55 -31.95 -4.06
N ALA A 269 -15.39 -33.21 -3.64
CA ALA A 269 -14.38 -33.62 -2.67
C ALA A 269 -13.71 -34.95 -3.07
N VAL A 270 -12.64 -35.32 -2.37
CA VAL A 270 -11.90 -36.59 -2.52
C VAL A 270 -11.58 -37.14 -1.13
N GLU A 271 -11.70 -38.45 -0.96
CA GLU A 271 -11.32 -39.12 0.28
C GLU A 271 -9.79 -39.19 0.44
N VAL A 272 -9.32 -38.90 1.65
CA VAL A 272 -7.93 -39.01 2.05
C VAL A 272 -7.85 -39.59 3.47
N VAL A 273 -7.01 -40.59 3.67
CA VAL A 273 -6.83 -41.26 4.97
C VAL A 273 -5.43 -40.99 5.50
N PHE A 274 -5.36 -40.31 6.64
CA PHE A 274 -4.13 -40.04 7.37
C PHE A 274 -4.11 -40.86 8.65
N GLU A 275 -3.08 -41.69 8.86
CA GLU A 275 -2.88 -42.46 10.10
C GLU A 275 -4.13 -43.25 10.56
N GLY A 276 -4.91 -43.79 9.61
CA GLY A 276 -6.13 -44.56 9.87
C GLY A 276 -7.41 -43.75 10.07
N LYS A 277 -7.35 -42.41 9.98
CA LYS A 277 -8.53 -41.52 10.04
C LYS A 277 -8.91 -41.02 8.65
N THR A 278 -10.18 -41.16 8.29
CA THR A 278 -10.75 -40.71 7.01
C THR A 278 -11.14 -39.23 7.07
N TYR A 279 -10.64 -38.47 6.10
CA TYR A 279 -11.00 -37.09 5.83
C TYR A 279 -11.47 -36.95 4.39
N TYR A 280 -12.29 -35.94 4.12
CA TYR A 280 -12.62 -35.50 2.77
C TYR A 280 -11.91 -34.17 2.50
N CYS A 281 -11.30 -34.06 1.33
CA CYS A 281 -10.65 -32.84 0.90
C CYS A 281 -11.35 -32.23 -0.30
N LEU A 282 -11.68 -30.94 -0.23
CA LEU A 282 -12.39 -30.21 -1.27
C LEU A 282 -11.52 -30.05 -2.52
N ARG A 283 -12.13 -30.21 -3.70
CA ARG A 283 -11.48 -30.12 -5.02
C ARG A 283 -11.27 -28.68 -5.50
N ARG A 284 -11.67 -27.66 -4.73
CA ARG A 284 -11.48 -26.24 -5.05
C ARG A 284 -10.16 -25.70 -4.52
N GLU A 285 -9.78 -24.54 -5.01
CA GLU A 285 -8.58 -23.84 -4.59
C GLU A 285 -8.74 -23.15 -3.23
N PHE A 286 -7.68 -23.21 -2.43
CA PHE A 286 -7.55 -22.49 -1.17
C PHE A 286 -6.26 -21.68 -1.17
N PRO A 287 -6.18 -20.57 -0.43
CA PRO A 287 -4.91 -19.93 -0.12
C PRO A 287 -3.95 -20.98 0.44
N GLY A 288 -2.73 -21.06 -0.10
CA GLY A 288 -1.83 -22.16 0.29
C GLY A 288 -1.42 -22.12 1.76
N GLU A 289 -1.54 -20.97 2.43
CA GLU A 289 -1.37 -20.83 3.88
C GLU A 289 -2.40 -21.66 4.66
N ILE A 290 -3.68 -21.58 4.30
CA ILE A 290 -4.78 -22.34 4.93
C ILE A 290 -4.62 -23.83 4.65
N LEU A 291 -4.24 -24.17 3.42
CA LEU A 291 -4.04 -25.56 2.99
C LEU A 291 -2.89 -26.23 3.76
N VAL A 292 -1.76 -25.53 3.89
CA VAL A 292 -0.58 -26.04 4.60
C VAL A 292 -0.78 -26.04 6.12
N GLU A 293 -1.47 -25.04 6.68
CA GLU A 293 -1.80 -25.00 8.12
C GLU A 293 -2.65 -26.22 8.50
N GLN A 294 -3.76 -26.44 7.80
CA GLN A 294 -4.65 -27.55 8.13
C GLN A 294 -4.01 -28.92 7.84
N LEU A 295 -3.26 -29.04 6.74
CA LEU A 295 -2.52 -30.26 6.46
C LEU A 295 -1.40 -30.50 7.49
N GLY A 296 -0.80 -29.44 8.02
CA GLY A 296 0.17 -29.49 9.11
C GLY A 296 -0.44 -29.97 10.42
N ASP A 297 -1.67 -29.56 10.72
CA ASP A 297 -2.43 -30.06 11.88
C ASP A 297 -2.81 -31.54 11.72
N ILE A 298 -3.22 -31.96 10.51
CA ILE A 298 -3.65 -33.33 10.22
C ILE A 298 -2.46 -34.30 10.13
N SER A 299 -1.37 -33.89 9.48
CA SER A 299 -0.23 -34.77 9.17
C SER A 299 1.03 -34.51 10.01
N GLY A 300 1.03 -33.44 10.83
CA GLY A 300 2.19 -33.03 11.63
C GLY A 300 3.35 -32.46 10.82
N ARG A 301 3.14 -32.10 9.54
CA ARG A 301 4.20 -31.73 8.58
C ARG A 301 4.12 -30.29 8.13
N TYR A 302 5.30 -29.69 7.96
CA TYR A 302 5.41 -28.36 7.36
C TYR A 302 5.69 -28.46 5.86
N PHE A 303 5.00 -27.62 5.09
CA PHE A 303 5.25 -27.44 3.66
C PHE A 303 5.42 -25.95 3.36
N ALA A 304 6.11 -25.61 2.26
CA ALA A 304 6.12 -24.23 1.79
C ALA A 304 4.73 -23.89 1.20
N PRO A 305 4.08 -22.78 1.62
CA PRO A 305 2.73 -22.45 1.16
C PRO A 305 2.74 -22.07 -0.33
N PRO A 306 1.96 -22.74 -1.19
CA PRO A 306 1.74 -22.29 -2.55
C PRO A 306 0.90 -21.00 -2.54
N HIS A 307 0.91 -20.20 -3.61
CA HIS A 307 0.04 -19.02 -3.66
C HIS A 307 -1.45 -19.42 -3.57
N VAL A 308 -1.85 -20.38 -4.41
CA VAL A 308 -3.21 -20.93 -4.46
C VAL A 308 -3.12 -22.37 -4.98
N ALA A 309 -3.76 -23.32 -4.30
CA ALA A 309 -3.82 -24.72 -4.75
C ALA A 309 -5.03 -25.45 -4.15
N SER A 310 -5.50 -26.52 -4.80
CA SER A 310 -6.46 -27.45 -4.19
C SER A 310 -5.73 -28.54 -3.38
N ALA A 311 -6.36 -29.00 -2.30
CA ALA A 311 -5.78 -30.04 -1.43
C ALA A 311 -5.41 -31.33 -2.17
N PRO A 312 -6.26 -31.89 -3.06
CA PRO A 312 -5.89 -33.07 -3.85
C PRO A 312 -4.66 -32.86 -4.74
N THR A 313 -4.55 -31.71 -5.39
CA THR A 313 -3.42 -31.40 -6.28
C THR A 313 -2.14 -31.24 -5.47
N PHE A 314 -2.19 -30.48 -4.37
CA PHE A 314 -1.05 -30.26 -3.49
C PHE A 314 -0.51 -31.56 -2.89
N LEU A 315 -1.40 -32.44 -2.42
CA LEU A 315 -1.03 -33.76 -1.90
C LEU A 315 -0.36 -34.61 -3.00
N LYS A 316 -0.89 -34.57 -4.23
CA LYS A 316 -0.33 -35.34 -5.35
C LYS A 316 1.08 -34.88 -5.72
N GLU A 317 1.34 -33.58 -5.68
CA GLU A 317 2.63 -32.96 -6.00
C GLU A 317 3.71 -33.24 -4.95
N ASN A 318 3.33 -33.31 -3.67
CA ASN A 318 4.26 -33.49 -2.54
C ASN A 318 4.43 -34.94 -2.06
N SER A 319 3.86 -35.90 -2.79
CA SER A 319 3.99 -37.33 -2.47
C SER A 319 4.29 -38.19 -3.70
N LEU A 320 4.72 -39.42 -3.47
CA LEU A 320 5.06 -40.43 -4.46
C LEU A 320 4.22 -41.68 -4.21
N VAL A 321 3.75 -42.31 -5.28
CA VAL A 321 3.14 -43.65 -5.21
C VAL A 321 4.22 -44.69 -4.95
N GLU A 322 3.82 -45.80 -4.31
CA GLU A 322 4.71 -46.90 -3.89
C GLU A 322 5.74 -47.31 -4.94
N LYS A 323 5.29 -47.66 -6.16
CA LYS A 323 6.17 -48.05 -7.28
C LYS A 323 7.23 -47.00 -7.64
N LYS A 324 6.93 -45.71 -7.48
CA LYS A 324 7.91 -44.63 -7.74
C LYS A 324 8.87 -44.48 -6.56
N ALA A 325 8.39 -44.63 -5.33
CA ALA A 325 9.21 -44.55 -4.13
C ALA A 325 10.24 -45.70 -4.07
N THR A 326 9.83 -46.94 -4.39
CA THR A 326 10.71 -48.11 -4.46
C THR A 326 11.80 -47.94 -5.52
N ASN A 327 11.43 -47.51 -6.73
CA ASN A 327 12.38 -47.25 -7.82
C ASN A 327 13.40 -46.16 -7.47
N LEU A 328 12.99 -45.13 -6.72
CA LEU A 328 13.84 -43.98 -6.40
C LEU A 328 14.84 -44.30 -5.28
N LEU A 329 14.49 -45.23 -4.39
CA LEU A 329 15.32 -45.72 -3.29
C LEU A 329 16.16 -46.96 -3.65
N GLY A 330 15.73 -47.75 -4.64
CA GLY A 330 16.37 -49.00 -5.02
C GLY A 330 16.06 -50.19 -4.11
N PHE A 331 14.89 -50.21 -3.45
CA PHE A 331 14.44 -51.31 -2.58
C PHE A 331 13.29 -52.11 -3.22
N ASN A 332 13.04 -53.34 -2.73
CA ASN A 332 11.81 -54.06 -3.04
C ASN A 332 10.59 -53.45 -2.30
N PRO A 333 9.36 -53.63 -2.80
CA PRO A 333 8.14 -53.11 -2.16
C PRO A 333 7.96 -53.56 -0.70
N GLU A 334 8.30 -54.81 -0.38
CA GLU A 334 8.23 -55.37 0.97
C GLU A 334 9.05 -54.58 2.00
N THR A 335 10.26 -54.13 1.64
CA THR A 335 11.09 -53.31 2.55
C THR A 335 10.45 -51.95 2.82
N LEU A 336 9.76 -51.37 1.84
CA LEU A 336 9.06 -50.08 2.01
C LEU A 336 7.83 -50.24 2.92
N GLU A 337 7.09 -51.34 2.76
CA GLU A 337 5.96 -51.72 3.61
C GLU A 337 6.41 -51.90 5.08
N HIS A 338 7.53 -52.60 5.31
CA HIS A 338 8.08 -52.80 6.65
C HIS A 338 8.54 -51.48 7.31
N LEU A 339 9.14 -50.56 6.55
CA LEU A 339 9.52 -49.24 7.06
C LEU A 339 8.31 -48.38 7.43
N ALA A 340 7.21 -48.51 6.68
CA ALA A 340 5.95 -47.87 6.98
C ALA A 340 5.33 -48.43 8.27
N GLN A 341 5.29 -49.76 8.41
CA GLN A 341 4.78 -50.45 9.61
C GLN A 341 5.61 -50.12 10.86
N ALA A 342 6.94 -50.03 10.73
CA ALA A 342 7.84 -49.62 11.81
C ALA A 342 7.78 -48.11 12.14
N ARG A 343 6.86 -47.35 11.52
CA ARG A 343 6.71 -45.89 11.65
C ARG A 343 7.99 -45.11 11.38
N LYS A 344 8.87 -45.65 10.53
CA LYS A 344 10.10 -44.98 10.07
C LYS A 344 9.88 -44.15 8.80
N LEU A 345 8.78 -44.42 8.10
CA LEU A 345 8.36 -43.74 6.89
C LEU A 345 6.87 -43.44 6.98
N ASN A 346 6.45 -42.18 6.86
CA ASN A 346 5.03 -41.86 6.94
C ASN A 346 4.38 -41.99 5.57
N TYR A 347 3.13 -42.43 5.55
CA TYR A 347 2.31 -42.56 4.35
C TYR A 347 0.87 -42.10 4.62
N PHE A 348 0.12 -41.91 3.55
CA PHE A 348 -1.32 -41.66 3.59
C PHE A 348 -2.00 -42.32 2.39
N MET A 349 -3.30 -42.54 2.47
CA MET A 349 -4.11 -42.99 1.34
C MET A 349 -4.77 -41.78 0.71
N LEU A 350 -4.71 -41.66 -0.61
CA LEU A 350 -5.47 -40.66 -1.36
C LEU A 350 -6.08 -41.37 -2.56
N ASP A 351 -7.41 -41.34 -2.66
CA ASP A 351 -8.12 -41.99 -3.76
C ASP A 351 -7.76 -43.50 -3.84
N GLU A 352 -7.86 -44.18 -2.69
CA GLU A 352 -7.52 -45.60 -2.47
C GLU A 352 -6.06 -46.01 -2.76
N ARG A 353 -5.17 -45.06 -3.04
CA ARG A 353 -3.76 -45.33 -3.35
C ARG A 353 -2.83 -44.94 -2.20
N LYS A 354 -1.96 -45.87 -1.80
CA LYS A 354 -0.89 -45.61 -0.82
C LYS A 354 0.16 -44.67 -1.39
N ARG A 355 0.41 -43.57 -0.68
CA ARG A 355 1.36 -42.52 -1.07
C ARG A 355 2.31 -42.19 0.07
N PHE A 356 3.59 -42.02 -0.29
CA PHE A 356 4.68 -41.68 0.62
C PHE A 356 5.13 -40.24 0.37
N TRP A 357 5.48 -39.52 1.44
CA TRP A 357 5.92 -38.13 1.30
C TRP A 357 7.24 -38.05 0.53
N ARG A 358 7.30 -37.15 -0.46
CA ARG A 358 8.48 -37.02 -1.32
C ARG A 358 9.73 -36.62 -0.52
N SER A 359 9.57 -35.72 0.45
CA SER A 359 10.67 -35.28 1.33
C SER A 359 11.32 -36.44 2.09
N ASP A 360 10.52 -37.35 2.64
CA ASP A 360 11.03 -38.49 3.41
C ASP A 360 11.84 -39.43 2.53
N ILE A 361 11.34 -39.69 1.33
CA ILE A 361 12.01 -40.54 0.34
C ILE A 361 13.34 -39.92 -0.12
N GLU A 362 13.36 -38.60 -0.35
CA GLU A 362 14.59 -37.88 -0.73
C GLU A 362 15.62 -37.82 0.41
N ASP A 363 15.16 -37.62 1.64
CA ASP A 363 16.02 -37.62 2.83
C ASP A 363 16.63 -39.01 3.10
N LEU A 364 15.84 -40.07 2.95
CA LEU A 364 16.33 -41.45 3.01
C LEU A 364 17.38 -41.73 1.93
N LYS A 365 17.18 -41.22 0.70
CA LYS A 365 18.15 -41.37 -0.40
C LYS A 365 19.47 -40.64 -0.12
N ARG A 366 19.42 -39.45 0.47
CA ARG A 366 20.62 -38.65 0.81
C ARG A 366 21.44 -39.28 1.94
N ASN A 367 20.83 -40.10 2.79
CA ASN A 367 21.45 -40.61 4.01
C ASN A 367 21.67 -42.14 3.96
N LYS A 368 22.45 -42.63 2.97
CA LYS A 368 22.70 -44.07 2.72
C LYS A 368 23.18 -44.86 3.95
N GLY A 369 23.91 -44.23 4.88
CA GLY A 369 24.36 -44.87 6.12
C GLY A 369 23.24 -45.17 7.12
N ARG A 370 22.18 -44.35 7.14
CA ARG A 370 21.01 -44.53 8.02
C ARG A 370 20.14 -45.70 7.56
N VAL A 371 20.00 -45.87 6.24
CA VAL A 371 19.35 -47.03 5.60
C VAL A 371 20.06 -48.33 5.96
N ASN A 372 21.38 -48.41 5.76
CA ASN A 372 22.16 -49.62 6.04
C ASN A 372 22.17 -49.98 7.54
N ASN A 373 22.13 -48.98 8.42
CA ASN A 373 22.01 -49.20 9.87
C ASN A 373 20.62 -49.65 10.31
N ILE A 374 19.54 -49.18 9.66
CA ILE A 374 18.17 -49.65 9.94
C ILE A 374 18.02 -51.11 9.50
N ILE A 375 18.55 -51.47 8.32
CA ILE A 375 18.56 -52.85 7.81
C ILE A 375 19.42 -53.77 8.73
N LYS A 376 20.60 -53.31 9.17
CA LYS A 376 21.47 -54.07 10.10
C LYS A 376 20.89 -54.19 11.51
N LYS A 377 20.23 -53.15 12.05
CA LYS A 377 19.58 -53.20 13.37
C LYS A 377 18.36 -54.12 13.36
N HIS A 378 17.59 -54.15 12.27
CA HIS A 378 16.40 -55.01 12.23
C HIS A 378 16.71 -56.51 12.06
N LYS A 379 17.74 -56.90 11.29
CA LYS A 379 18.25 -58.29 11.29
C LYS A 379 18.71 -58.76 12.69
N LYS A 380 19.05 -57.83 13.59
CA LYS A 380 19.37 -58.11 15.01
C LYS A 380 18.15 -58.07 15.93
N LEU A 381 17.09 -57.33 15.59
CA LEU A 381 15.89 -57.15 16.41
C LEU A 381 14.87 -58.30 16.25
N GLU A 382 14.82 -58.99 15.11
CA GLU A 382 13.99 -60.20 14.96
C GLU A 382 14.43 -61.34 15.91
N ALA A 383 15.66 -61.30 16.43
CA ALA A 383 16.19 -62.32 17.32
C ALA A 383 15.90 -62.10 18.81
N THR A 384 15.36 -60.94 19.25
CA THR A 384 15.47 -60.55 20.68
C THR A 384 14.26 -59.91 21.37
N ALA A 385 13.04 -59.95 20.82
CA ALA A 385 11.92 -59.31 21.53
C ALA A 385 10.58 -60.06 21.43
N SER A 386 10.52 -61.22 22.09
CA SER A 386 9.32 -61.68 22.77
C SER A 386 9.23 -61.00 24.16
N VAL A 387 7.99 -60.73 24.61
CA VAL A 387 7.57 -60.25 25.94
C VAL A 387 7.44 -58.71 26.14
N LEU A 388 6.18 -58.29 26.23
CA LEU A 388 5.63 -57.06 26.84
C LEU A 388 5.00 -57.45 28.21
N PRO A 389 4.44 -56.56 29.06
CA PRO A 389 4.40 -55.07 29.07
C PRO A 389 4.65 -54.45 30.48
N THR A 390 4.78 -53.11 30.58
CA THR A 390 4.06 -52.24 31.56
C THR A 390 4.45 -50.76 31.43
N GLY A 391 3.43 -49.87 31.47
CA GLY A 391 3.44 -48.61 32.22
C GLY A 391 4.28 -47.40 31.76
N VAL A 392 3.59 -46.40 31.18
CA VAL A 392 3.75 -44.93 31.37
C VAL A 392 5.13 -44.29 31.05
N THR A 393 5.17 -43.46 30.00
CA THR A 393 5.42 -42.01 30.09
C THR A 393 5.37 -41.32 28.72
N THR A 394 4.77 -40.13 28.72
CA THR A 394 4.79 -39.09 27.69
C THR A 394 6.20 -38.72 27.24
N ASN A 395 6.44 -38.55 25.92
CA ASN A 395 7.43 -37.60 25.40
C ASN A 395 7.26 -37.38 23.87
N ARG A 396 6.70 -36.22 23.50
CA ARG A 396 6.92 -35.60 22.18
C ARG A 396 8.34 -35.01 22.22
N ALA A 397 9.22 -35.46 21.34
CA ALA A 397 10.55 -34.86 21.20
C ALA A 397 10.43 -33.49 20.50
N GLU A 398 10.27 -32.41 21.26
CA GLU A 398 10.56 -31.05 20.81
C GLU A 398 12.05 -30.93 20.50
N GLN A 399 12.42 -30.45 19.31
CA GLN A 399 13.78 -29.96 19.09
C GLN A 399 14.02 -28.78 20.05
N ALA A 400 14.99 -28.92 20.95
CA ALA A 400 15.30 -27.89 21.94
C ALA A 400 15.68 -26.57 21.27
N LYS A 401 14.87 -25.52 21.49
CA LYS A 401 15.15 -24.16 21.01
C LYS A 401 16.46 -23.63 21.63
N LYS A 402 17.20 -22.82 20.87
CA LYS A 402 18.41 -22.15 21.36
C LYS A 402 18.05 -21.17 22.48
N ARG A 403 18.87 -21.12 23.52
CA ARG A 403 18.74 -20.17 24.65
C ARG A 403 19.87 -19.16 24.63
N ALA A 404 19.66 -17.97 25.18
CA ALA A 404 20.75 -17.03 25.40
C ALA A 404 21.68 -17.50 26.54
N PRO A 405 22.99 -17.21 26.45
CA PRO A 405 23.89 -17.37 27.58
C PRO A 405 23.45 -16.44 28.72
N ARG A 406 23.19 -17.01 29.89
CA ARG A 406 22.85 -16.25 31.10
C ARG A 406 24.16 -15.77 31.72
N SER A 407 24.54 -14.51 31.52
CA SER A 407 25.39 -13.86 32.51
C SER A 407 24.52 -13.54 33.73
N GLU A 408 25.05 -13.76 34.93
CA GLU A 408 24.44 -13.21 36.14
C GLU A 408 24.30 -11.70 35.93
N ARG A 409 23.06 -11.25 35.76
CA ARG A 409 22.72 -9.82 35.70
C ARG A 409 22.84 -9.28 37.13
N THR A 410 24.05 -9.21 37.69
CA THR A 410 24.30 -8.42 38.89
C THR A 410 23.98 -6.98 38.55
N MET A 411 22.92 -6.43 39.15
CA MET A 411 22.68 -5.00 39.04
C MET A 411 23.92 -4.29 39.56
N PRO A 412 24.47 -3.30 38.85
CA PRO A 412 25.39 -2.37 39.48
C PRO A 412 24.67 -1.82 40.73
N PRO A 413 25.35 -1.74 41.88
CA PRO A 413 24.76 -1.12 43.07
C PRO A 413 24.21 0.26 42.69
N VAL A 414 23.08 0.65 43.29
CA VAL A 414 22.46 1.96 43.07
C VAL A 414 23.44 3.02 43.56
N THR A 415 24.29 3.50 42.66
CA THR A 415 25.18 4.62 42.91
C THR A 415 24.34 5.89 42.97
N LYS A 416 24.61 6.73 43.97
CA LYS A 416 24.08 8.09 44.09
C LYS A 416 24.08 8.78 42.72
N LEU A 417 22.95 9.34 42.29
CA LEU A 417 22.83 10.02 41.00
C LEU A 417 23.84 11.19 40.94
N THR A 418 24.86 11.06 40.11
CA THR A 418 25.81 12.13 39.80
C THR A 418 25.41 12.76 38.46
N LEU A 419 25.20 14.08 38.48
CA LEU A 419 24.91 14.87 37.29
C LEU A 419 26.18 15.05 36.45
N ASP A 420 26.02 15.07 35.13
CA ASP A 420 27.10 15.43 34.21
C ASP A 420 27.26 16.96 34.16
N ASP A 421 28.46 17.48 33.87
CA ASP A 421 28.76 18.92 33.88
C ASP A 421 27.77 19.74 33.04
N PHE A 422 27.42 19.27 31.83
CA PHE A 422 26.46 19.96 30.96
C PHE A 422 25.05 20.04 31.56
N GLN A 423 24.66 19.09 32.42
CA GLN A 423 23.37 19.11 33.11
C GLN A 423 23.37 20.15 34.23
N ILE A 424 24.50 20.31 34.91
CA ILE A 424 24.71 21.33 35.95
C ILE A 424 24.67 22.71 35.32
N GLU A 425 25.47 22.94 34.27
CA GLU A 425 25.53 24.20 33.53
C GLU A 425 24.15 24.61 32.98
N ALA A 426 23.42 23.66 32.40
CA ALA A 426 22.06 23.91 31.92
C ALA A 426 21.09 24.27 33.06
N ALA A 427 21.17 23.58 34.21
CA ALA A 427 20.31 23.86 35.36
C ALA A 427 20.63 25.23 36.00
N GLU A 428 21.90 25.62 36.05
CA GLU A 428 22.32 26.94 36.56
C GLU A 428 21.78 28.07 35.68
N ALA A 429 21.99 28.00 34.35
CA ALA A 429 21.47 28.99 33.42
C ALA A 429 19.93 29.10 33.46
N LEU A 430 19.24 27.96 33.67
CA LEU A 430 17.78 27.96 33.83
C LEU A 430 17.33 28.63 35.14
N ARG A 431 18.05 28.43 36.25
CA ARG A 431 17.75 29.10 37.54
C ARG A 431 17.97 30.60 37.49
N GLU A 432 18.86 31.08 36.62
CA GLU A 432 19.04 32.50 36.33
C GLU A 432 17.91 33.11 35.49
N GLY A 433 16.90 32.33 35.08
CA GLY A 433 15.77 32.83 34.29
C GLY A 433 16.06 32.94 32.80
N LEU A 434 17.12 32.29 32.30
CA LEU A 434 17.52 32.33 30.88
C LEU A 434 16.81 31.27 30.05
N SER A 435 16.74 31.51 28.74
CA SER A 435 16.37 30.48 27.76
C SER A 435 17.60 29.64 27.41
N VAL A 436 17.44 28.33 27.31
CA VAL A 436 18.56 27.39 27.14
C VAL A 436 18.27 26.41 26.00
N LEU A 437 19.26 26.17 25.13
CA LEU A 437 19.26 25.09 24.15
C LEU A 437 20.31 24.05 24.53
N VAL A 438 19.87 22.83 24.82
CA VAL A 438 20.75 21.70 25.11
C VAL A 438 20.85 20.81 23.88
N SER A 439 22.04 20.74 23.27
CA SER A 439 22.36 19.78 22.21
C SER A 439 23.31 18.72 22.75
N ALA A 440 22.81 17.50 22.90
CA ALA A 440 23.59 16.36 23.38
C ALA A 440 23.18 15.06 22.69
N PRO A 441 24.06 14.05 22.59
CA PRO A 441 23.73 12.74 22.04
C PRO A 441 22.50 12.10 22.73
N THR A 442 21.72 11.33 21.97
CA THR A 442 20.61 10.53 22.52
C THR A 442 21.16 9.52 23.52
N GLY A 443 20.56 9.42 24.70
CA GLY A 443 21.02 8.55 25.80
C GLY A 443 21.87 9.25 26.87
N ASN A 444 22.29 10.50 26.67
CA ASN A 444 23.06 11.26 27.67
C ASN A 444 22.19 11.86 28.81
N GLY A 445 20.88 11.60 28.86
CA GLY A 445 20.04 12.06 29.97
C GLY A 445 19.58 13.52 29.88
N LYS A 446 19.39 14.07 28.66
CA LYS A 446 18.86 15.44 28.44
C LYS A 446 17.55 15.72 29.18
N THR A 447 16.68 14.72 29.26
CA THR A 447 15.37 14.79 29.94
C THR A 447 15.50 15.17 31.41
N LEU A 448 16.60 14.81 32.07
CA LEU A 448 16.83 15.15 33.48
C LEU A 448 16.88 16.67 33.70
N VAL A 449 17.38 17.43 32.72
CA VAL A 449 17.39 18.90 32.78
C VAL A 449 15.97 19.45 32.85
N ALA A 450 15.04 18.90 32.06
CA ALA A 450 13.63 19.30 32.11
C ALA A 450 12.93 18.88 33.41
N GLU A 451 13.28 17.72 33.98
CA GLU A 451 12.75 17.28 35.28
C GLU A 451 13.26 18.14 36.43
N MET A 452 14.52 18.59 36.38
CA MET A 452 15.08 19.53 37.35
C MET A 452 14.41 20.91 37.24
N LEU A 453 14.26 21.43 36.01
CA LEU A 453 13.53 22.67 35.77
C LEU A 453 12.10 22.60 36.28
N ALA A 454 11.40 21.49 36.01
CA ALA A 454 10.03 21.30 36.49
C ALA A 454 9.97 21.40 38.02
N LYS A 455 10.90 20.77 38.75
CA LYS A 455 10.95 20.87 40.21
C LYS A 455 11.17 22.31 40.68
N ASP A 456 12.11 23.02 40.07
CA ASP A 456 12.46 24.38 40.44
C ASP A 456 11.29 25.37 40.16
N VAL A 457 10.63 25.23 39.00
CA VAL A 457 9.46 26.06 38.61
C VAL A 457 8.25 25.77 39.49
N MET A 458 7.96 24.49 39.75
CA MET A 458 6.83 24.10 40.58
C MET A 458 7.02 24.54 42.04
N ALA A 459 8.25 24.50 42.57
CA ALA A 459 8.56 25.01 43.90
C ALA A 459 8.34 26.52 44.05
N GLN A 460 8.38 27.27 42.94
CA GLN A 460 8.09 28.71 42.90
C GLN A 460 6.59 29.02 42.73
N GLY A 461 5.73 28.01 42.61
CA GLY A 461 4.30 28.19 42.36
C GLY A 461 3.96 28.69 40.95
N LEU A 462 4.91 28.56 40.01
CA LEU A 462 4.75 28.94 38.61
C LEU A 462 4.38 27.72 37.75
N GLY A 463 3.80 27.97 36.58
CA GLY A 463 3.46 26.92 35.62
C GLY A 463 4.60 26.59 34.65
N MET A 464 4.63 25.34 34.18
CA MET A 464 5.52 24.87 33.12
C MET A 464 4.75 24.01 32.11
N ILE A 465 5.08 24.19 30.83
CA ILE A 465 4.55 23.35 29.75
C ILE A 465 5.66 22.46 29.20
N TYR A 466 5.41 21.15 29.10
CA TYR A 466 6.24 20.20 28.38
C TYR A 466 5.60 19.84 27.05
N THR A 467 6.25 20.25 25.95
CA THR A 467 5.81 19.89 24.59
C THR A 467 6.63 18.74 24.04
N SER A 468 5.96 17.85 23.32
CA SER A 468 6.58 16.73 22.61
C SER A 468 5.97 16.59 21.21
N PRO A 469 6.76 16.19 20.19
CA PRO A 469 6.28 15.96 18.84
C PRO A 469 5.36 14.74 18.73
N LEU A 470 5.44 13.78 19.67
CA LEU A 470 4.72 12.51 19.58
C LEU A 470 3.75 12.33 20.75
N LYS A 471 2.49 11.96 20.44
CA LYS A 471 1.46 11.64 21.43
C LYS A 471 1.92 10.54 22.41
N ALA A 472 2.64 9.54 21.92
CA ALA A 472 3.18 8.45 22.76
C ALA A 472 4.18 8.97 23.81
N LEU A 473 5.05 9.91 23.43
CA LEU A 473 6.01 10.53 24.33
C LEU A 473 5.33 11.49 25.31
N SER A 474 4.31 12.23 24.86
CA SER A 474 3.48 13.06 25.75
C SER A 474 2.79 12.20 26.82
N ASN A 475 2.23 11.04 26.44
CA ASN A 475 1.61 10.11 27.40
C ASN A 475 2.62 9.53 28.39
N GLN A 476 3.83 9.18 27.92
CA GLN A 476 4.89 8.71 28.81
C GLN A 476 5.30 9.80 29.81
N LYS A 477 5.55 11.02 29.32
CA LYS A 477 5.98 12.15 30.14
C LYS A 477 4.92 12.58 31.13
N TYR A 478 3.65 12.53 30.75
CA TYR A 478 2.54 12.72 31.67
C TYR A 478 2.63 11.76 32.86
N ARG A 479 2.87 10.47 32.63
CA ARG A 479 3.02 9.48 33.71
C ARG A 479 4.28 9.69 34.54
N ASP A 480 5.39 10.06 33.91
CA ASP A 480 6.64 10.37 34.61
C ASP A 480 6.44 11.55 35.57
N PHE A 481 5.85 12.66 35.08
CA PHE A 481 5.57 13.83 35.91
C PHE A 481 4.49 13.59 36.94
N LYS A 482 3.45 12.81 36.61
CA LYS A 482 2.42 12.36 37.56
C LYS A 482 3.05 11.58 38.72
N ARG A 483 4.03 10.71 38.46
CA ARG A 483 4.78 10.01 39.51
C ARG A 483 5.64 10.96 40.36
N LEU A 484 6.13 12.06 39.79
CA LEU A 484 7.00 13.02 40.47
C LEU A 484 6.22 14.03 41.32
N PHE A 485 5.06 14.50 40.85
CA PHE A 485 4.33 15.64 41.44
C PHE A 485 2.91 15.29 41.92
N GLY A 486 2.39 14.11 41.61
CA GLY A 486 1.03 13.69 41.93
C GLY A 486 0.00 14.07 40.85
N ASP A 487 -1.24 13.65 41.07
CA ASP A 487 -2.33 13.72 40.10
C ASP A 487 -2.89 15.14 39.92
N ASP A 488 -2.97 15.92 41.01
CA ASP A 488 -3.64 17.22 41.02
C ASP A 488 -2.84 18.32 40.31
N LEU A 489 -1.51 18.18 40.27
CA LEU A 489 -0.60 19.19 39.74
C LEU A 489 -0.21 18.97 38.28
N VAL A 490 -0.61 17.85 37.68
CA VAL A 490 -0.17 17.44 36.33
C VAL A 490 -1.36 17.21 35.40
N GLY A 491 -1.33 17.87 34.25
CA GLY A 491 -2.33 17.73 33.19
C GLY A 491 -1.74 17.16 31.88
N LEU A 492 -2.62 16.65 31.04
CA LEU A 492 -2.32 16.20 29.67
C LEU A 492 -3.32 16.84 28.71
N VAL A 493 -2.84 17.63 27.76
CA VAL A 493 -3.69 18.24 26.72
C VAL A 493 -3.18 17.86 25.34
N THR A 494 -3.95 17.05 24.63
CA THR A 494 -3.68 16.63 23.25
C THR A 494 -4.92 16.88 22.40
N GLY A 495 -4.83 16.79 21.07
CA GLY A 495 -6.04 16.87 20.21
C GLY A 495 -7.11 15.82 20.56
N ASP A 496 -6.69 14.66 21.08
CA ASP A 496 -7.61 13.56 21.36
C ASP A 496 -8.20 13.61 22.77
N ILE A 497 -7.43 14.09 23.75
CA ILE A 497 -7.70 13.96 25.19
C ILE A 497 -7.26 15.21 25.92
N SER A 498 -8.10 15.66 26.85
CA SER A 498 -7.77 16.72 27.81
C SER A 498 -8.03 16.20 29.23
N ILE A 499 -6.98 16.09 30.02
CA ILE A 499 -7.00 15.66 31.43
C ILE A 499 -6.39 16.80 32.26
N ASN A 500 -7.13 17.29 33.25
CA ASN A 500 -6.70 18.36 34.16
C ASN A 500 -6.03 19.55 33.43
N PRO A 501 -6.72 20.22 32.48
CA PRO A 501 -6.12 21.29 31.66
C PRO A 501 -5.72 22.54 32.46
N GLY A 502 -6.22 22.69 33.68
CA GLY A 502 -5.87 23.80 34.58
C GLY A 502 -4.64 23.54 35.46
N ALA A 503 -3.99 22.37 35.33
CA ALA A 503 -2.80 22.04 36.11
C ALA A 503 -1.63 22.99 35.83
N PRO A 504 -0.80 23.31 36.83
CA PRO A 504 0.40 24.13 36.64
C PRO A 504 1.48 23.42 35.81
N MET A 505 1.58 22.09 35.87
CA MET A 505 2.47 21.30 35.02
C MET A 505 1.65 20.63 33.91
N LEU A 506 1.76 21.13 32.68
CA LEU A 506 1.02 20.58 31.55
C LEU A 506 1.95 19.83 30.60
N VAL A 507 1.56 18.62 30.22
CA VAL A 507 2.13 17.93 29.07
C VAL A 507 1.18 18.11 27.90
N MET A 508 1.67 18.60 26.76
CA MET A 508 0.82 18.78 25.58
C MET A 508 1.57 18.51 24.27
N THR A 509 0.85 18.44 23.16
CA THR A 509 1.48 18.42 21.84
C THR A 509 1.80 19.84 21.38
N THR A 510 2.78 19.99 20.49
CA THR A 510 3.22 21.28 19.98
C THR A 510 2.09 22.05 19.27
N GLU A 511 1.16 21.34 18.62
CA GLU A 511 0.00 21.92 17.93
C GLU A 511 -0.97 22.62 18.90
N ILE A 512 -1.21 22.04 20.08
CA ILE A 512 -2.07 22.65 21.11
C ILE A 512 -1.40 23.91 21.67
N PHE A 513 -0.11 23.83 21.98
CA PHE A 513 0.66 24.99 22.46
C PHE A 513 0.68 26.14 21.44
N ARG A 514 0.87 25.82 20.15
CA ARG A 514 0.80 26.77 19.04
C ARG A 514 -0.53 27.51 19.02
N ASN A 515 -1.64 26.80 19.19
CA ASN A 515 -2.97 27.40 19.18
C ASN A 515 -3.14 28.36 20.36
N TRP A 516 -2.72 27.98 21.57
CA TRP A 516 -2.75 28.89 22.73
C TRP A 516 -1.91 30.15 22.51
N CYS A 517 -0.74 30.04 21.88
CA CYS A 517 0.08 31.22 21.56
C CYS A 517 -0.59 32.21 20.60
N LEU A 518 -1.48 31.72 19.72
CA LEU A 518 -2.12 32.52 18.69
C LEU A 518 -3.46 33.09 19.13
N SER A 519 -4.38 32.25 19.61
CA SER A 519 -5.77 32.61 19.90
C SER A 519 -6.03 32.89 21.38
N GLU A 520 -5.28 32.26 22.29
CA GLU A 520 -5.58 32.28 23.74
C GLU A 520 -4.33 32.53 24.61
N PRO A 521 -3.55 33.61 24.37
CA PRO A 521 -2.29 33.85 25.09
C PRO A 521 -2.49 34.06 26.60
N GLU A 522 -3.70 34.39 27.01
CA GLU A 522 -4.15 34.53 28.39
C GLU A 522 -3.96 33.26 29.22
N GLN A 523 -4.10 32.08 28.61
CA GLN A 523 -3.87 30.80 29.30
C GLN A 523 -2.40 30.63 29.74
N LEU A 524 -1.48 31.35 29.11
CA LEU A 524 -0.03 31.27 29.37
C LEU A 524 0.45 32.29 30.40
N LYS A 525 -0.45 33.08 31.00
CA LYS A 525 -0.08 34.14 31.98
C LYS A 525 0.72 33.62 33.17
N LYS A 526 0.38 32.44 33.69
CA LYS A 526 1.07 31.81 34.83
C LYS A 526 2.21 30.88 34.42
N THR A 527 2.42 30.69 33.12
CA THR A 527 3.46 29.81 32.59
C THR A 527 4.77 30.58 32.50
N SER A 528 5.81 30.05 33.13
CA SER A 528 7.15 30.65 33.14
C SER A 528 8.07 30.03 32.09
N TYR A 529 7.94 28.72 31.85
CA TYR A 529 8.78 27.96 30.94
C TYR A 529 7.96 27.07 30.01
N VAL A 530 8.46 26.92 28.78
CA VAL A 530 8.06 25.86 27.85
C VAL A 530 9.26 25.01 27.47
N VAL A 531 9.11 23.70 27.60
CA VAL A 531 10.09 22.70 27.17
C VAL A 531 9.72 22.22 25.78
N PHE A 532 10.67 22.33 24.87
CA PHE A 532 10.60 21.85 23.49
C PHE A 532 11.47 20.60 23.37
N ASP A 533 10.87 19.42 23.57
CA ASP A 533 11.59 18.15 23.49
C ASP A 533 11.81 17.71 22.03
N GLU A 534 13.01 17.25 21.71
CA GLU A 534 13.43 16.95 20.33
C GLU A 534 13.25 18.14 19.37
N ILE A 535 13.64 19.36 19.77
CA ILE A 535 13.45 20.62 19.00
C ILE A 535 14.02 20.61 17.57
N HIS A 536 14.89 19.65 17.22
CA HIS A 536 15.33 19.43 15.83
C HIS A 536 14.22 18.92 14.89
N TYR A 537 13.04 18.54 15.41
CA TYR A 537 11.82 18.35 14.62
C TYR A 537 11.34 19.62 13.91
N LEU A 538 11.95 20.78 14.19
CA LEU A 538 11.80 21.99 13.40
C LEU A 538 12.13 21.77 11.91
N ASP A 539 13.00 20.82 11.58
CA ASP A 539 13.35 20.44 10.20
C ASP A 539 12.42 19.38 9.59
N ASP A 540 11.34 19.00 10.28
CA ASP A 540 10.32 18.09 9.76
C ASP A 540 9.45 18.77 8.69
N GLU A 541 9.20 18.07 7.58
CA GLU A 541 8.49 18.65 6.43
C GLU A 541 7.00 18.89 6.68
N GLU A 542 6.37 18.11 7.55
CA GLU A 542 4.94 18.21 7.85
C GLU A 542 4.71 19.09 9.08
N ARG A 543 5.55 18.96 10.12
CA ARG A 543 5.33 19.59 11.43
C ARG A 543 6.21 20.80 11.72
N GLY A 544 7.29 21.02 10.96
CA GLY A 544 8.25 22.08 11.24
C GLY A 544 7.62 23.48 11.33
N THR A 545 6.57 23.75 10.54
CA THR A 545 5.77 24.99 10.61
C THR A 545 5.22 25.23 12.01
N THR A 546 4.61 24.22 12.65
CA THR A 546 4.02 24.34 13.99
C THR A 546 5.07 24.69 15.05
N TRP A 547 6.28 24.13 14.92
CA TRP A 547 7.39 24.43 15.84
C TRP A 547 7.88 25.87 15.68
N GLU A 548 8.08 26.32 14.45
CA GLU A 548 8.47 27.71 14.18
C GLU A 548 7.41 28.70 14.69
N GLU A 549 6.13 28.45 14.40
CA GLU A 549 5.01 29.29 14.87
C GLU A 549 4.92 29.30 16.41
N SER A 550 5.09 28.15 17.07
CA SER A 550 5.07 28.06 18.54
C SER A 550 6.14 28.91 19.21
N ILE A 551 7.38 28.84 18.68
CA ILE A 551 8.51 29.59 19.24
C ILE A 551 8.33 31.10 18.99
N LEU A 552 7.82 31.46 17.82
CA LEU A 552 7.69 32.84 17.37
C LEU A 552 6.54 33.58 18.05
N PHE A 553 5.42 32.89 18.33
CA PHE A 553 4.25 33.48 19.00
C PHE A 553 4.20 33.27 20.51
N ALA A 554 5.12 32.47 21.09
CA ALA A 554 5.18 32.29 22.54
C ALA A 554 5.31 33.66 23.25
N PRO A 555 4.46 33.96 24.26
CA PRO A 555 4.48 35.24 24.95
C PRO A 555 5.87 35.59 25.50
N PRO A 556 6.35 36.85 25.40
CA PRO A 556 7.74 37.21 25.72
C PRO A 556 8.24 36.80 27.12
N HIS A 557 7.35 36.69 28.11
CA HIS A 557 7.70 36.27 29.47
C HIS A 557 8.02 34.77 29.59
N VAL A 558 7.51 33.93 28.68
CA VAL A 558 7.71 32.48 28.70
C VAL A 558 9.08 32.10 28.16
N LYS A 559 9.98 31.61 29.00
CA LYS A 559 11.34 31.18 28.61
C LYS A 559 11.32 29.79 27.95
N ILE A 560 12.35 29.51 27.14
CA ILE A 560 12.46 28.25 26.37
C ILE A 560 13.55 27.37 26.96
N LEU A 561 13.22 26.09 27.16
CA LEU A 561 14.20 25.00 27.21
C LEU A 561 14.06 24.13 25.97
N GLY A 562 14.99 24.22 25.03
CA GLY A 562 15.02 23.36 23.85
C GLY A 562 15.94 22.17 24.07
N LEU A 563 15.41 20.95 24.00
CA LEU A 563 16.21 19.72 24.10
C LEU A 563 16.39 19.13 22.70
N SER A 564 17.64 18.87 22.31
CA SER A 564 17.93 18.34 20.98
C SER A 564 18.94 17.22 21.00
N ALA A 565 18.86 16.32 20.02
CA ALA A 565 20.00 15.52 19.60
C ALA A 565 21.16 16.44 19.15
N THR A 566 22.32 15.86 18.83
CA THR A 566 23.45 16.62 18.28
C THR A 566 23.05 17.31 16.98
N VAL A 567 23.01 18.65 17.00
CA VAL A 567 22.68 19.50 15.85
C VAL A 567 23.88 20.40 15.54
N PRO A 568 24.39 20.40 14.28
CA PRO A 568 25.59 21.17 13.93
C PRO A 568 25.42 22.70 14.03
N ASN A 569 24.23 23.21 13.77
CA ASN A 569 23.92 24.64 13.72
C ASN A 569 23.04 25.09 14.91
N VAL A 570 23.25 24.52 16.09
CA VAL A 570 22.52 24.93 17.31
C VAL A 570 22.75 26.40 17.64
N ASP A 571 23.95 26.93 17.39
CA ASP A 571 24.25 28.36 17.57
C ASP A 571 23.40 29.23 16.64
N GLU A 572 23.17 28.80 15.39
CA GLU A 572 22.28 29.51 14.46
C GLU A 572 20.81 29.48 14.94
N MET A 573 20.38 28.38 15.57
CA MET A 573 19.06 28.31 16.18
C MET A 573 18.94 29.25 17.38
N ALA A 574 19.96 29.33 18.24
CA ALA A 574 20.00 30.26 19.36
C ALA A 574 20.04 31.72 18.90
N ASP A 575 20.86 32.04 17.89
CA ASP A 575 20.90 33.36 17.24
C ASP A 575 19.51 33.76 16.76
N TRP A 576 18.81 32.84 16.10
CA TRP A 576 17.46 33.07 15.61
C TRP A 576 16.48 33.34 16.76
N ILE A 577 16.38 32.45 17.75
CA ILE A 577 15.46 32.61 18.89
C ILE A 577 15.75 33.91 19.65
N SER A 578 17.02 34.26 19.84
CA SER A 578 17.43 35.52 20.46
C SER A 578 16.96 36.72 19.64
N SER A 579 17.07 36.66 18.30
CA SER A 579 16.68 37.75 17.41
C SER A 579 15.18 38.05 17.39
N ILE A 580 14.32 37.06 17.66
CA ILE A 580 12.86 37.22 17.66
C ILE A 580 12.27 37.46 19.05
N ARG A 581 12.84 36.87 20.11
CA ARG A 581 12.27 36.95 21.47
C ARG A 581 12.98 37.94 22.38
N GLY A 582 14.16 38.42 21.99
CA GLY A 582 15.04 39.21 22.84
C GLY A 582 15.65 38.39 23.99
N GLY A 583 16.67 38.96 24.62
CA GLY A 583 17.45 38.26 25.65
C GLY A 583 18.47 37.27 25.07
N ASN A 584 19.34 36.77 25.94
CA ASN A 584 20.38 35.80 25.56
C ASN A 584 19.82 34.36 25.62
N VAL A 585 20.07 33.56 24.60
CA VAL A 585 19.78 32.12 24.59
C VAL A 585 21.09 31.37 24.79
N VAL A 586 21.23 30.70 25.93
CA VAL A 586 22.45 29.95 26.27
C VAL A 586 22.46 28.62 25.52
N VAL A 587 23.56 28.34 24.83
CA VAL A 587 23.78 27.07 24.13
C VAL A 587 24.66 26.17 24.97
N ILE A 588 24.13 25.02 25.36
CA ILE A 588 24.84 23.97 26.08
C ILE A 588 25.10 22.82 25.10
N LEU A 589 26.37 22.59 24.78
CA LEU A 589 26.78 21.62 23.77
C LEU A 589 27.61 20.49 24.38
N GLU A 590 27.02 19.31 24.50
CA GLU A 590 27.75 18.09 24.86
C GLU A 590 28.04 17.27 23.59
N LYS A 591 29.32 16.96 23.33
CA LYS A 591 29.75 16.20 22.15
C LYS A 591 30.12 14.76 22.49
N ARG A 592 30.42 14.46 23.74
CA ARG A 592 30.85 13.16 24.22
C ARG A 592 29.63 12.34 24.60
N ARG A 593 29.54 11.14 24.05
CA ARG A 593 28.50 10.17 24.43
C ARG A 593 28.94 9.42 25.68
N THR A 594 28.08 9.34 26.70
CA THR A 594 28.38 8.62 27.95
C THR A 594 28.76 7.15 27.69
N VAL A 595 28.11 6.52 26.71
CA VAL A 595 28.43 5.17 26.24
C VAL A 595 28.82 5.23 24.76
N PRO A 596 30.11 5.07 24.39
CA PRO A 596 30.57 5.24 23.00
C PRO A 596 30.00 4.15 22.07
N LEU A 597 29.79 4.50 20.79
CA LEU A 597 29.26 3.57 19.80
C LEU A 597 30.38 2.85 19.03
N VAL A 598 30.23 1.53 18.87
CA VAL A 598 31.09 0.70 18.02
C VAL A 598 30.29 0.21 16.81
N ILE A 599 30.53 0.82 15.65
CA ILE A 599 29.83 0.52 14.40
C ILE A 599 30.58 -0.54 13.60
N ARG A 600 29.90 -1.65 13.27
CA ARG A 600 30.42 -2.75 12.45
C ARG A 600 29.42 -3.14 11.36
N TRP A 601 29.89 -3.84 10.34
CA TRP A 601 29.04 -4.33 9.25
C TRP A 601 28.88 -5.85 9.31
N LEU A 602 27.73 -6.35 8.88
CA LEU A 602 27.45 -7.77 8.73
C LEU A 602 27.53 -8.13 7.25
N SER A 603 28.49 -8.99 6.91
CA SER A 603 28.64 -9.49 5.55
C SER A 603 27.51 -10.47 5.19
N PRO A 604 27.17 -10.62 3.89
CA PRO A 604 26.20 -11.64 3.47
C PRO A 604 26.61 -13.08 3.82
N CYS A 605 27.89 -13.34 4.07
CA CYS A 605 28.39 -14.65 4.51
C CYS A 605 28.36 -14.85 6.04
N GLY A 606 27.75 -13.93 6.80
CA GLY A 606 27.57 -14.09 8.25
C GLY A 606 28.83 -13.82 9.06
N ARG A 607 29.60 -12.78 8.70
CA ARG A 607 30.76 -12.30 9.48
C ARG A 607 30.58 -10.84 9.87
N ILE A 608 31.01 -10.51 11.09
CA ILE A 608 31.15 -9.13 11.55
C ILE A 608 32.48 -8.59 10.99
N ILE A 609 32.42 -7.50 10.24
CA ILE A 609 33.58 -6.91 9.55
C ILE A 609 33.72 -5.42 9.85
N SER A 610 34.94 -4.92 9.69
CA SER A 610 35.28 -3.50 9.85
C SER A 610 34.75 -2.63 8.71
N GLN A 611 34.74 -1.30 8.90
CA GLN A 611 34.35 -0.34 7.86
C GLN A 611 35.19 -0.47 6.58
N LYS A 612 36.50 -0.69 6.72
CA LYS A 612 37.44 -0.82 5.60
C LYS A 612 37.12 -2.06 4.75
N GLU A 613 36.85 -3.18 5.40
CA GLU A 613 36.47 -4.44 4.76
C GLU A 613 35.08 -4.35 4.11
N ALA A 614 34.13 -3.70 4.77
CA ALA A 614 32.78 -3.47 4.24
C ALA A 614 32.83 -2.69 2.92
N ARG A 615 33.61 -1.60 2.86
CA ARG A 615 33.81 -0.82 1.63
C ARG A 615 34.39 -1.68 0.50
N LYS A 616 35.38 -2.52 0.80
CA LYS A 616 35.96 -3.46 -0.18
C LYS A 616 34.90 -4.45 -0.68
N LYS A 617 34.09 -5.02 0.22
CA LYS A 617 33.05 -5.99 -0.13
C LYS A 617 31.93 -5.36 -0.96
N ILE A 618 31.47 -4.17 -0.60
CA ILE A 618 30.45 -3.42 -1.35
C ILE A 618 30.93 -3.08 -2.76
N ARG A 619 32.20 -2.64 -2.92
CA ARG A 619 32.78 -2.38 -4.23
C ARG A 619 32.73 -3.63 -5.12
N ILE A 620 33.16 -4.77 -4.59
CA ILE A 620 33.12 -6.06 -5.31
C ILE A 620 31.68 -6.43 -5.70
N LEU A 621 30.74 -6.33 -4.76
CA LEU A 621 29.33 -6.65 -5.02
C LEU A 621 28.70 -5.71 -6.06
N SER A 622 28.98 -4.41 -5.98
CA SER A 622 28.45 -3.40 -6.91
C SER A 622 29.00 -3.59 -8.34
N GLU A 623 30.28 -3.95 -8.48
CA GLU A 623 30.87 -4.30 -9.77
C GLU A 623 30.19 -5.53 -10.39
N HIS A 624 29.90 -6.57 -9.60
CA HIS A 624 29.14 -7.76 -10.04
C HIS A 624 27.68 -7.43 -10.39
N SER A 625 27.02 -6.54 -9.64
CA SER A 625 25.64 -6.13 -9.95
C SER A 625 25.57 -5.29 -11.22
N LYS A 626 26.56 -4.45 -11.50
CA LYS A 626 26.63 -3.65 -12.73
C LYS A 626 26.83 -4.52 -13.97
N THR A 627 27.69 -5.53 -13.92
CA THR A 627 27.90 -6.47 -15.03
C THR A 627 26.65 -7.28 -15.35
N LEU A 628 25.89 -7.71 -14.33
CA LEU A 628 24.60 -8.38 -14.50
C LEU A 628 23.54 -7.46 -15.12
N ARG A 629 23.55 -6.15 -14.79
CA ARG A 629 22.61 -5.16 -15.36
C ARG A 629 22.98 -4.68 -16.77
N SER A 630 24.25 -4.83 -17.20
CA SER A 630 24.76 -4.29 -18.47
C SER A 630 24.84 -5.28 -19.64
N GLY A 631 24.48 -6.57 -19.49
CA GLY A 631 24.77 -7.61 -20.49
C GLY A 631 23.62 -8.54 -20.93
N LYS A 632 23.10 -8.31 -22.14
CA LYS A 632 22.84 -9.31 -23.22
C LYS A 632 22.14 -10.67 -22.93
N TYR A 633 21.30 -10.81 -21.92
CA TYR A 633 20.34 -11.94 -21.87
C TYR A 633 18.90 -11.42 -21.75
N LYS A 634 18.27 -11.15 -22.91
CA LYS A 634 16.82 -11.05 -23.06
C LYS A 634 16.28 -12.44 -23.41
N ASN A 635 16.25 -13.35 -22.45
CA ASN A 635 15.31 -14.46 -22.48
C ASN A 635 14.54 -14.41 -21.17
N GLY A 636 13.22 -14.38 -21.30
CA GLY A 636 12.27 -14.31 -20.21
C GLY A 636 12.35 -15.58 -19.38
N ASP A 637 13.13 -15.51 -18.31
CA ASP A 637 12.91 -16.16 -17.02
C ASP A 637 14.13 -15.82 -16.16
N ASN A 638 14.05 -14.73 -15.40
CA ASN A 638 15.05 -14.43 -14.38
C ASN A 638 14.35 -13.86 -13.15
N LYS A 639 13.82 -14.78 -12.32
CA LYS A 639 13.90 -14.59 -10.87
C LYS A 639 15.39 -14.46 -10.55
N VAL A 640 15.85 -13.23 -10.33
CA VAL A 640 17.18 -12.99 -9.75
C VAL A 640 17.18 -13.69 -8.39
N THR A 641 17.76 -14.89 -8.33
CA THR A 641 18.09 -15.57 -7.08
C THR A 641 19.23 -14.78 -6.44
N GLY A 642 18.86 -13.75 -5.68
CA GLY A 642 19.78 -13.08 -4.78
C GLY A 642 20.44 -14.12 -3.87
N SER A 643 21.71 -13.92 -3.54
CA SER A 643 22.37 -14.69 -2.48
C SER A 643 21.49 -14.68 -1.22
N PRO A 644 21.36 -15.79 -0.48
CA PRO A 644 20.47 -15.86 0.68
C PRO A 644 20.83 -14.75 1.67
N GLU A 645 19.84 -13.92 2.02
CA GLU A 645 20.00 -12.86 3.00
C GLU A 645 20.34 -13.47 4.36
N LEU A 646 21.16 -12.76 5.15
CA LEU A 646 21.53 -13.21 6.49
C LEU A 646 20.29 -13.15 7.41
N SER A 647 19.83 -14.31 7.88
CA SER A 647 18.66 -14.44 8.76
C SER A 647 18.91 -13.81 10.14
N GLY A 648 17.86 -13.26 10.75
CA GLY A 648 17.89 -12.72 12.11
C GLY A 648 18.40 -13.72 13.16
N SER A 649 18.14 -15.02 12.97
CA SER A 649 18.66 -16.08 13.84
C SER A 649 20.19 -16.16 13.81
N LYS A 650 20.80 -16.04 12.62
CA LYS A 650 22.26 -16.06 12.48
C LYS A 650 22.90 -14.80 13.03
N ILE A 651 22.26 -13.65 12.83
CA ILE A 651 22.72 -12.39 13.41
C ILE A 651 22.72 -12.49 14.93
N THR A 652 21.62 -12.94 15.53
CA THR A 652 21.47 -13.12 16.98
C THR A 652 22.54 -14.07 17.54
N GLU A 653 22.87 -15.14 16.82
CA GLU A 653 23.97 -16.06 17.18
C GLU A 653 25.34 -15.36 17.22
N LEU A 654 25.61 -14.45 16.27
CA LEU A 654 26.88 -13.70 16.21
C LEU A 654 27.02 -12.63 17.32
N ILE A 655 25.91 -12.22 17.92
CA ILE A 655 25.87 -11.11 18.89
C ILE A 655 25.32 -11.52 20.26
N GLN A 656 25.32 -12.82 20.59
CA GLN A 656 24.74 -13.34 21.85
C GLN A 656 25.26 -12.61 23.10
N ASP A 657 26.52 -12.19 23.10
CA ASP A 657 27.17 -11.46 24.20
C ASP A 657 26.80 -9.96 24.27
N LYS A 658 25.98 -9.47 23.33
CA LYS A 658 25.59 -8.07 23.18
C LYS A 658 24.07 -7.88 23.11
N LEU A 659 23.32 -8.78 23.74
CA LEU A 659 21.88 -8.67 23.94
C LEU A 659 21.56 -7.88 25.24
N PRO A 660 20.41 -7.19 25.34
CA PRO A 660 19.29 -7.15 24.41
C PRO A 660 19.57 -6.33 23.15
N ALA A 661 18.82 -6.61 22.08
CA ALA A 661 19.04 -6.06 20.74
C ALA A 661 17.77 -5.50 20.11
N LEU A 662 17.89 -4.32 19.49
CA LEU A 662 16.84 -3.72 18.66
C LEU A 662 17.18 -3.90 17.18
N PHE A 663 16.32 -4.57 16.42
CA PHE A 663 16.44 -4.74 14.98
C PHE A 663 15.57 -3.70 14.28
N PHE A 664 16.20 -2.69 13.70
CA PHE A 664 15.54 -1.63 12.93
C PHE A 664 15.28 -2.08 11.50
N VAL A 665 13.98 -2.15 11.17
CA VAL A 665 13.45 -2.62 9.88
C VAL A 665 12.40 -1.62 9.42
N PHE A 666 12.57 -1.03 8.23
CA PHE A 666 11.66 0.02 7.74
C PHE A 666 10.30 -0.48 7.24
N SER A 667 10.18 -1.78 6.91
CA SER A 667 8.92 -2.39 6.47
C SER A 667 8.22 -3.06 7.64
N ARG A 668 6.96 -2.68 7.88
CA ARG A 668 6.10 -3.23 8.95
C ARG A 668 5.95 -4.74 8.80
N GLY A 669 5.47 -5.24 7.66
CA GLY A 669 5.33 -6.69 7.43
C GLY A 669 6.66 -7.46 7.56
N ARG A 670 7.79 -6.84 7.20
CA ARG A 670 9.11 -7.46 7.39
C ARG A 670 9.52 -7.57 8.86
N THR A 671 9.14 -6.61 9.72
CA THR A 671 9.37 -6.75 11.18
C THR A 671 8.71 -8.02 11.73
N GLU A 672 7.46 -8.28 11.34
CA GLU A 672 6.69 -9.44 11.78
C GLU A 672 7.31 -10.75 11.28
N ILE A 673 7.70 -10.80 10.00
CA ILE A 673 8.34 -11.97 9.38
C ILE A 673 9.66 -12.31 10.10
N LEU A 674 10.54 -11.31 10.28
CA LEU A 674 11.84 -11.55 10.91
C LEU A 674 11.72 -11.98 12.37
N ALA A 675 10.73 -11.44 13.11
CA ALA A 675 10.44 -11.87 14.46
C ALA A 675 9.97 -13.32 14.53
N GLN A 676 9.10 -13.74 13.58
CA GLN A 676 8.65 -15.13 13.46
C GLN A 676 9.80 -16.09 13.10
N GLU A 677 10.65 -15.71 12.14
CA GLU A 677 11.84 -16.49 11.77
C GLU A 677 12.78 -16.72 12.96
N LEU A 678 12.96 -15.69 13.81
CA LEU A 678 13.75 -15.82 15.02
C LEU A 678 13.07 -16.75 16.04
N GLY A 679 11.77 -16.57 16.29
CA GLY A 679 11.00 -17.36 17.25
C GLY A 679 10.90 -18.85 16.93
N ASN A 680 11.09 -19.24 15.66
CA ASN A 680 11.18 -20.65 15.28
C ASN A 680 12.43 -21.35 15.88
N ASN A 681 13.49 -20.59 16.16
CA ASN A 681 14.79 -21.14 16.55
C ASN A 681 15.19 -20.80 18.00
N TRP A 682 14.60 -19.76 18.60
CA TRP A 682 15.04 -19.18 19.87
C TRP A 682 13.95 -19.10 20.92
N ASP A 683 14.38 -19.24 22.18
CA ASP A 683 13.57 -19.00 23.37
C ASP A 683 14.47 -18.40 24.46
N PHE A 684 14.25 -17.13 24.78
CA PHE A 684 15.12 -16.37 25.67
C PHE A 684 14.71 -16.42 27.14
N LEU A 685 13.47 -16.83 27.44
CA LEU A 685 12.89 -16.74 28.77
C LEU A 685 12.87 -18.08 29.49
N ASP A 686 13.08 -18.09 30.81
CA ASP A 686 12.74 -19.24 31.65
C ASP A 686 11.28 -19.27 32.07
N LYS A 687 10.93 -20.31 32.81
CA LYS A 687 9.58 -20.55 33.32
C LYS A 687 9.08 -19.40 34.23
N LYS A 688 9.93 -18.78 35.04
CA LYS A 688 9.53 -17.68 35.94
C LYS A 688 9.28 -16.40 35.14
N GLU A 689 10.18 -16.06 34.22
CA GLU A 689 10.02 -14.93 33.31
C GLU A 689 8.76 -15.09 32.44
N LYS A 690 8.49 -16.29 31.93
CA LYS A 690 7.26 -16.59 31.17
C LYS A 690 5.99 -16.41 31.99
N GLN A 691 6.00 -16.76 33.28
CA GLN A 691 4.86 -16.53 34.16
C GLN A 691 4.59 -15.03 34.35
N LEU A 692 5.63 -14.22 34.53
CA LEU A 692 5.50 -12.75 34.63
C LEU A 692 4.99 -12.12 33.32
N VAL A 693 5.53 -12.55 32.18
CA VAL A 693 5.02 -12.13 30.86
C VAL A 693 3.55 -12.51 30.71
N GLY A 694 3.18 -13.72 31.11
CA GLY A 694 1.78 -14.18 31.08
C GLY A 694 0.86 -13.32 31.93
N LYS A 695 1.30 -12.91 33.14
CA LYS A 695 0.55 -12.00 34.01
C LYS A 695 0.26 -10.66 33.33
N HIS A 696 1.29 -10.00 32.78
CA HIS A 696 1.13 -8.73 32.08
C HIS A 696 0.26 -8.84 30.83
N ILE A 697 0.36 -9.94 30.09
CA ILE A 697 -0.52 -10.21 28.95
C ILE A 697 -1.98 -10.31 29.42
N SER A 698 -2.25 -11.08 30.48
CA SER A 698 -3.60 -11.25 30.99
C SER A 698 -4.20 -9.95 31.57
N GLU A 699 -3.39 -9.13 32.24
CA GLU A 699 -3.79 -7.79 32.70
C GLU A 699 -4.20 -6.91 31.51
N ALA A 700 -3.37 -6.85 30.46
CA ALA A 700 -3.66 -6.05 29.27
C ALA A 700 -4.89 -6.58 28.48
N GLU A 701 -5.03 -7.91 28.36
CA GLU A 701 -6.19 -8.56 27.72
C GLU A 701 -7.49 -8.25 28.46
N ALA A 702 -7.45 -8.13 29.80
CA ALA A 702 -8.59 -7.77 30.62
C ALA A 702 -8.94 -6.27 30.55
N GLU A 703 -7.93 -5.40 30.51
CA GLU A 703 -8.10 -3.94 30.41
C GLU A 703 -8.68 -3.50 29.05
N HIS A 704 -8.31 -4.21 27.97
CA HIS A 704 -8.79 -3.90 26.61
C HIS A 704 -9.36 -5.14 25.89
N PRO A 705 -10.59 -5.57 26.23
CA PRO A 705 -11.27 -6.65 25.53
C PRO A 705 -11.38 -6.38 24.02
N GLY A 706 -11.30 -7.42 23.19
CA GLY A 706 -11.41 -7.30 21.72
C GLY A 706 -10.13 -6.86 21.00
N THR A 707 -9.31 -6.01 21.62
CA THR A 707 -8.04 -5.51 21.04
C THR A 707 -7.01 -6.63 20.81
N PHE A 708 -6.91 -7.54 21.78
CA PHE A 708 -5.97 -8.66 21.77
C PHE A 708 -6.59 -9.90 21.10
N SER A 709 -6.97 -9.76 19.83
CA SER A 709 -7.66 -10.81 19.07
C SER A 709 -7.06 -11.06 17.68
N GLY A 710 -7.53 -12.12 17.02
CA GLY A 710 -7.15 -12.45 15.64
C GLY A 710 -5.81 -13.16 15.46
N PRO A 711 -5.45 -13.53 14.21
CA PRO A 711 -4.25 -14.30 13.89
C PRO A 711 -2.94 -13.54 14.20
N GLY A 712 -2.91 -12.22 14.01
CA GLY A 712 -1.74 -11.39 14.28
C GLY A 712 -1.36 -11.41 15.77
N TRP A 713 -2.33 -11.19 16.66
CA TRP A 713 -2.10 -11.26 18.10
C TRP A 713 -1.64 -12.65 18.54
N ARG A 714 -2.26 -13.74 18.07
CA ARG A 714 -1.84 -15.11 18.40
C ARG A 714 -0.36 -15.36 18.09
N LYS A 715 0.12 -14.88 16.93
CA LYS A 715 1.54 -14.98 16.54
C LYS A 715 2.43 -14.15 17.46
N LEU A 716 2.06 -12.89 17.73
CA LEU A 716 2.82 -12.01 18.63
C LEU A 716 2.87 -12.57 20.06
N ARG A 717 1.73 -12.98 20.62
CA ARG A 717 1.62 -13.55 21.97
C ARG A 717 2.61 -14.70 22.18
N ARG A 718 2.71 -15.63 21.21
CA ARG A 718 3.70 -16.72 21.24
C ARG A 718 5.14 -16.21 21.29
N LEU A 719 5.47 -15.18 20.51
CA LEU A 719 6.81 -14.58 20.49
C LEU A 719 7.14 -13.87 21.81
N LEU A 720 6.16 -13.18 22.42
CA LEU A 720 6.35 -12.51 23.70
C LEU A 720 6.73 -13.50 24.81
N TYR A 721 6.11 -14.69 24.84
CA TYR A 721 6.50 -15.78 25.74
C TYR A 721 7.93 -16.32 25.48
N GLN A 722 8.55 -15.98 24.35
CA GLN A 722 9.92 -16.34 24.03
C GLN A 722 10.90 -15.18 24.27
N GLY A 723 10.42 -14.03 24.75
CA GLY A 723 11.23 -12.81 24.91
C GLY A 723 11.52 -12.09 23.60
N ILE A 724 10.68 -12.31 22.57
CA ILE A 724 10.81 -11.72 21.23
C ILE A 724 9.59 -10.83 20.98
N GLY A 725 9.80 -9.59 20.58
CA GLY A 725 8.74 -8.64 20.22
C GLY A 725 8.91 -8.07 18.82
N TYR A 726 7.86 -7.45 18.30
CA TYR A 726 7.97 -6.53 17.17
C TYR A 726 7.08 -5.30 17.38
N HIS A 727 7.51 -4.13 16.90
CA HIS A 727 6.84 -2.84 17.14
C HIS A 727 6.79 -1.99 15.87
N HIS A 728 5.59 -1.59 15.46
CA HIS A 728 5.39 -0.66 14.36
C HIS A 728 4.03 0.05 14.46
N ALA A 729 3.86 1.13 13.68
CA ALA A 729 2.65 1.96 13.70
C ALA A 729 1.34 1.20 13.36
N GLY A 730 1.41 0.12 12.57
CA GLY A 730 0.26 -0.72 12.24
C GLY A 730 -0.30 -1.59 13.38
N LEU A 731 0.33 -1.61 14.55
CA LEU A 731 -0.23 -2.23 15.76
C LEU A 731 -1.19 -1.29 16.48
N LEU A 732 -2.24 -1.85 17.09
CA LEU A 732 -3.16 -1.08 17.95
C LEU A 732 -2.39 -0.50 19.17
N PRO A 733 -2.78 0.67 19.68
CA PRO A 733 -2.09 1.31 20.80
C PRO A 733 -1.93 0.43 22.05
N PRO A 734 -2.95 -0.33 22.53
CA PRO A 734 -2.76 -1.20 23.69
C PRO A 734 -1.72 -2.31 23.47
N VAL A 735 -1.63 -2.84 22.25
CA VAL A 735 -0.62 -3.85 21.89
C VAL A 735 0.78 -3.25 21.90
N LYS A 736 0.95 -2.04 21.32
CA LYS A 736 2.22 -1.30 21.38
C LYS A 736 2.63 -1.04 22.83
N TYR A 737 1.68 -0.59 23.65
CA TYR A 737 1.90 -0.31 25.05
C TYR A 737 2.36 -1.55 25.83
N LEU A 738 1.73 -2.71 25.62
CA LEU A 738 2.16 -3.97 26.24
C LEU A 738 3.61 -4.32 25.87
N ILE A 739 3.99 -4.19 24.59
CA ILE A 739 5.36 -4.46 24.14
C ILE A 739 6.36 -3.51 24.83
N GLU A 740 6.00 -2.23 24.91
CA GLU A 740 6.79 -1.19 25.58
C GLU A 740 6.95 -1.45 27.08
N GLN A 741 5.89 -1.91 27.76
CA GLN A 741 5.93 -2.34 29.16
C GLN A 741 6.82 -3.56 29.35
N LEU A 742 6.65 -4.61 28.55
CA LEU A 742 7.48 -5.82 28.62
C LEU A 742 8.96 -5.52 28.34
N TYR A 743 9.25 -4.59 27.44
CA TYR A 743 10.61 -4.11 27.20
C TYR A 743 11.19 -3.37 28.41
N SER A 744 10.43 -2.43 28.97
CA SER A 744 10.81 -1.65 30.17
C SER A 744 11.12 -2.56 31.36
N ASN A 745 10.31 -3.60 31.53
CA ASN A 745 10.47 -4.62 32.56
C ASN A 745 11.55 -5.67 32.22
N ARG A 746 12.35 -5.44 31.17
CA ARG A 746 13.50 -6.27 30.74
C ARG A 746 13.12 -7.71 30.38
N MET A 747 11.87 -7.94 29.95
CA MET A 747 11.34 -9.25 29.55
C MET A 747 11.50 -9.51 28.05
N LEU A 748 11.88 -8.50 27.26
CA LEU A 748 12.17 -8.67 25.84
C LEU A 748 13.68 -8.58 25.59
N TRP A 749 14.22 -9.62 24.95
CA TRP A 749 15.64 -9.71 24.59
C TRP A 749 15.90 -9.22 23.18
N VAL A 750 14.95 -9.45 22.27
CA VAL A 750 15.05 -9.00 20.87
C VAL A 750 13.73 -8.35 20.46
N VAL A 751 13.81 -7.13 19.93
CA VAL A 751 12.64 -6.44 19.36
C VAL A 751 12.93 -6.03 17.93
N PHE A 752 12.04 -6.41 17.01
CA PHE A 752 12.06 -5.92 15.62
C PHE A 752 11.17 -4.70 15.50
N CYS A 753 11.73 -3.53 15.21
CA CYS A 753 10.98 -2.28 15.26
C CYS A 753 11.21 -1.37 14.06
N THR A 754 10.19 -0.57 13.73
CA THR A 754 10.36 0.60 12.85
C THR A 754 10.99 1.77 13.60
N GLU A 755 11.39 2.80 12.87
CA GLU A 755 11.99 4.03 13.40
C GLU A 755 11.17 4.70 14.51
N THR A 756 9.85 4.61 14.45
CA THR A 756 8.92 5.15 15.46
C THR A 756 9.21 4.69 16.89
N PHE A 757 9.79 3.49 17.06
CA PHE A 757 10.17 2.98 18.39
C PHE A 757 11.39 3.73 18.95
N ALA A 758 12.30 4.16 18.08
CA ALA A 758 13.45 4.98 18.46
C ALA A 758 13.09 6.46 18.62
N ALA A 759 11.96 6.92 18.08
CA ALA A 759 11.61 8.33 17.97
C ALA A 759 10.90 8.93 19.21
N GLY A 760 10.59 8.18 20.27
CA GLY A 760 9.73 8.73 21.32
C GLY A 760 9.76 8.10 22.69
N VAL A 761 10.68 7.18 23.00
CA VAL A 761 10.75 6.57 24.34
C VAL A 761 12.19 6.20 24.71
N ASN A 762 12.53 6.27 25.99
CA ASN A 762 13.83 5.87 26.52
C ASN A 762 13.98 4.33 26.61
N PHE A 763 14.19 3.68 25.47
CA PHE A 763 14.44 2.24 25.36
C PHE A 763 15.89 1.92 24.99
N PRO A 764 16.84 1.99 25.94
CA PRO A 764 18.23 1.63 25.65
C PRO A 764 18.37 0.10 25.52
N ALA A 765 19.25 -0.34 24.63
CA ALA A 765 19.60 -1.74 24.36
C ALA A 765 21.12 -1.90 24.35
N ALA A 766 21.66 -3.11 24.48
CA ALA A 766 23.09 -3.32 24.32
C ALA A 766 23.52 -3.15 22.85
N SER A 767 22.68 -3.59 21.92
CA SER A 767 22.92 -3.47 20.47
C SER A 767 21.76 -2.88 19.68
N ALA A 768 22.08 -2.14 18.62
CA ALA A 768 21.17 -1.74 17.55
C ALA A 768 21.60 -2.37 16.22
N ILE A 769 20.68 -3.00 15.51
CA ILE A 769 20.93 -3.71 14.25
C ILE A 769 20.10 -3.06 13.15
N PHE A 770 20.75 -2.63 12.07
CA PHE A 770 20.08 -2.12 10.88
C PHE A 770 19.94 -3.26 9.86
N ASP A 771 18.71 -3.73 9.64
CA ASP A 771 18.40 -4.71 8.59
C ASP A 771 18.64 -4.12 7.19
N SER A 772 18.44 -2.81 7.07
CA SER A 772 18.72 -2.00 5.88
C SER A 772 19.10 -0.58 6.30
N THR A 773 19.86 0.13 5.46
CA THR A 773 20.09 1.59 5.55
C THR A 773 19.41 2.34 4.41
N ARG A 774 18.58 1.64 3.65
CA ARG A 774 17.80 2.15 2.53
C ARG A 774 16.34 2.28 2.97
N LYS A 775 15.79 3.50 2.86
CA LYS A 775 14.44 3.87 3.28
C LYS A 775 13.66 4.45 2.09
N TRP A 776 12.35 4.22 2.07
CA TRP A 776 11.42 4.91 1.16
C TRP A 776 10.96 6.19 1.84
N ASP A 777 11.16 7.34 1.20
CA ASP A 777 10.78 8.65 1.74
C ASP A 777 9.41 9.14 1.25
N GLY A 778 8.63 8.27 0.60
CA GLY A 778 7.36 8.62 -0.04
C GLY A 778 7.49 8.77 -1.56
N ARG A 779 8.68 9.15 -2.06
CA ARG A 779 8.92 9.41 -3.49
C ARG A 779 9.94 8.45 -4.08
N ASP A 780 11.07 8.27 -3.41
CA ASP A 780 12.19 7.46 -3.86
C ASP A 780 12.82 6.65 -2.72
N PHE A 781 13.62 5.65 -3.09
CA PHE A 781 14.46 4.94 -2.12
C PHE A 781 15.79 5.66 -1.96
N ARG A 782 16.06 6.18 -0.76
CA ARG A 782 17.30 6.86 -0.39
C ARG A 782 18.02 6.17 0.76
N ILE A 783 19.30 6.51 0.93
CA ILE A 783 20.05 6.16 2.14
C ILE A 783 19.51 7.00 3.30
N LEU A 784 19.56 6.47 4.52
CA LEU A 784 19.32 7.25 5.73
C LEU A 784 20.24 8.48 5.77
N GLN A 785 19.75 9.54 6.39
CA GLN A 785 20.56 10.68 6.79
C GLN A 785 21.38 10.33 8.04
N ASN A 786 22.45 11.09 8.31
CA ASN A 786 23.25 10.87 9.52
C ASN A 786 22.40 11.12 10.77
N ARG A 787 21.55 12.15 10.77
CA ARG A 787 20.62 12.41 11.88
C ARG A 787 19.72 11.21 12.20
N GLU A 788 18.99 10.70 11.20
CA GLU A 788 18.13 9.52 11.32
C GLU A 788 18.91 8.31 11.86
N PHE A 789 20.12 8.09 11.32
CA PHE A 789 20.97 6.99 11.77
C PHE A 789 21.41 7.12 13.23
N PHE A 790 21.90 8.29 13.67
CA PHE A 790 22.41 8.47 15.04
C PHE A 790 21.30 8.59 16.08
N GLN A 791 20.09 9.01 15.69
CA GLN A 791 18.90 8.94 16.55
C GLN A 791 18.57 7.47 16.89
N ILE A 792 18.59 6.59 15.88
CA ILE A 792 18.33 5.16 16.04
C ILE A 792 19.51 4.45 16.73
N ALA A 793 20.73 4.63 16.22
CA ALA A 793 21.95 4.00 16.74
C ALA A 793 22.24 4.44 18.17
N GLY A 794 21.79 5.63 18.57
CA GLY A 794 21.94 6.15 19.92
C GLY A 794 21.12 5.42 20.99
N ARG A 795 20.26 4.47 20.60
CA ARG A 795 19.60 3.53 21.52
C ARG A 795 20.51 2.38 21.94
N ALA A 796 21.66 2.19 21.28
CA ALA A 796 22.66 1.20 21.69
C ALA A 796 23.55 1.73 22.82
N GLY A 797 23.82 0.90 23.81
CA GLY A 797 24.59 1.20 25.01
C GLY A 797 23.70 1.66 26.17
N ARG A 798 23.58 0.84 27.21
CA ARG A 798 22.88 1.19 28.46
C ARG A 798 23.86 1.81 29.44
N ARG A 799 23.61 3.06 29.84
CA ARG A 799 24.39 3.78 30.87
C ARG A 799 24.44 2.95 32.16
N GLY A 800 25.65 2.73 32.68
CA GLY A 800 25.88 1.92 33.89
C GLY A 800 25.95 0.40 33.67
N PHE A 801 25.58 -0.12 32.49
CA PHE A 801 25.63 -1.56 32.21
C PHE A 801 26.63 -1.93 31.11
N ASP A 802 26.65 -1.15 30.02
CA ASP A 802 27.47 -1.46 28.84
C ASP A 802 28.67 -0.51 28.74
N ARG A 803 29.87 -1.03 28.46
CA ARG A 803 31.07 -0.22 28.20
C ARG A 803 31.03 0.49 26.84
N ALA A 804 30.29 -0.07 25.88
CA ALA A 804 30.10 0.47 24.55
C ALA A 804 28.75 0.01 23.98
N GLY A 805 28.10 0.87 23.19
CA GLY A 805 26.90 0.55 22.44
C GLY A 805 27.26 -0.07 21.10
N HIS A 806 26.77 -1.26 20.81
CA HIS A 806 27.14 -1.97 19.59
C HIS A 806 26.15 -1.72 18.45
N VAL A 807 26.64 -1.29 17.29
CA VAL A 807 25.80 -1.02 16.11
C VAL A 807 26.23 -1.93 14.97
N PHE A 808 25.28 -2.67 14.41
CA PHE A 808 25.53 -3.61 13.32
C PHE A 808 24.72 -3.23 12.08
N ILE A 809 25.40 -2.97 10.96
CA ILE A 809 24.76 -2.63 9.69
C ILE A 809 24.84 -3.82 8.73
N ARG A 810 23.71 -4.37 8.32
CA ARG A 810 23.71 -5.43 7.30
C ARG A 810 24.04 -4.86 5.92
N ILE A 811 24.99 -5.48 5.23
CA ILE A 811 25.29 -5.14 3.83
C ILE A 811 24.17 -5.69 2.94
N ASP A 812 23.51 -4.80 2.20
CA ASP A 812 22.50 -5.19 1.21
C ASP A 812 23.20 -5.83 0.00
N SER A 813 22.91 -7.10 -0.28
CA SER A 813 23.48 -7.81 -1.44
C SER A 813 22.83 -7.42 -2.77
N ARG A 814 21.58 -6.90 -2.74
CA ARG A 814 20.81 -6.50 -3.93
C ARG A 814 21.10 -5.06 -4.33
N PHE A 815 21.33 -4.19 -3.35
CA PHE A 815 21.69 -2.78 -3.52
C PHE A 815 22.93 -2.41 -2.69
N PRO A 816 24.12 -2.99 -2.97
CA PRO A 816 25.33 -2.77 -2.17
C PRO A 816 25.72 -1.31 -2.05
N GLU A 817 25.59 -0.54 -3.14
CA GLU A 817 25.89 0.88 -3.18
C GLU A 817 25.01 1.74 -2.26
N GLN A 818 23.88 1.22 -1.80
CA GLN A 818 22.97 1.90 -0.88
C GLN A 818 23.16 1.45 0.59
N THR A 819 24.23 0.69 0.87
CA THR A 819 24.66 0.43 2.24
C THR A 819 25.40 1.67 2.78
N GLY A 820 24.87 2.26 3.85
CA GLY A 820 25.31 3.54 4.39
C GLY A 820 26.61 3.48 5.21
N PHE A 821 27.30 4.63 5.24
CA PHE A 821 28.48 4.88 6.07
C PHE A 821 28.32 6.22 6.78
N PHE A 822 28.04 6.17 8.09
CA PHE A 822 27.62 7.34 8.87
C PHE A 822 28.73 7.88 9.74
N GLN A 823 28.72 9.20 9.97
CA GLN A 823 29.69 9.91 10.80
C GLN A 823 28.99 11.01 11.60
N GLU A 824 29.14 11.01 12.92
CA GLU A 824 28.43 11.94 13.82
C GLU A 824 28.84 13.40 13.55
N LYS A 825 30.07 13.63 13.09
CA LYS A 825 30.56 14.95 12.65
C LYS A 825 29.93 15.45 11.34
N LYS A 826 29.16 14.62 10.64
CA LYS A 826 28.49 14.92 9.37
C LYS A 826 26.96 14.88 9.49
N VAL A 827 26.43 15.00 10.71
CA VAL A 827 24.99 15.24 10.89
C VAL A 827 24.60 16.48 10.11
N GLU A 828 23.45 16.42 9.46
CA GLU A 828 22.91 17.49 8.63
C GLU A 828 22.42 18.66 9.52
N PRO A 829 22.58 19.94 9.10
CA PRO A 829 22.03 21.08 9.83
C PRO A 829 20.50 21.09 9.80
N VAL A 830 19.88 21.65 10.83
CA VAL A 830 18.42 21.86 10.91
C VAL A 830 18.07 23.03 9.98
N THR A 831 17.03 22.86 9.16
CA THR A 831 16.54 23.89 8.25
C THR A 831 15.11 24.30 8.57
N GLY A 832 14.77 25.58 8.38
CA GLY A 832 13.40 26.06 8.56
C GLY A 832 12.45 25.51 7.50
N ARG A 833 11.30 24.98 7.94
CA ARG A 833 10.29 24.30 7.10
C ARG A 833 8.97 25.05 7.00
N LEU A 834 8.90 26.29 7.50
CA LEU A 834 7.68 27.11 7.43
C LEU A 834 7.01 27.07 6.04
N THR A 835 5.72 26.76 6.06
CA THR A 835 4.76 26.81 4.95
C THR A 835 3.54 27.63 5.34
N ILE A 836 2.89 28.30 4.39
CA ILE A 836 1.69 29.09 4.67
C ILE A 836 0.42 28.29 4.32
N SER A 837 -0.39 28.02 5.34
CA SER A 837 -1.72 27.39 5.24
C SER A 837 -2.84 28.43 5.23
N PRO A 838 -4.07 28.07 4.79
CA PRO A 838 -5.25 28.91 4.97
C PRO A 838 -5.48 29.29 6.43
N ASN A 839 -5.37 28.34 7.37
CA ASN A 839 -5.51 28.64 8.80
C ASN A 839 -4.45 29.63 9.29
N THR A 840 -3.19 29.50 8.87
CA THR A 840 -2.12 30.44 9.23
C THR A 840 -2.50 31.86 8.80
N VAL A 841 -2.99 32.06 7.57
CA VAL A 841 -3.40 33.40 7.10
C VAL A 841 -4.61 33.92 7.89
N LEU A 842 -5.65 33.11 8.08
CA LEU A 842 -6.84 33.52 8.83
C LEU A 842 -6.50 33.89 10.28
N SER A 843 -5.68 33.06 10.96
CA SER A 843 -5.25 33.29 12.34
C SER A 843 -4.43 34.56 12.49
N LEU A 844 -3.47 34.79 11.58
CA LEU A 844 -2.67 36.00 11.54
C LEU A 844 -3.55 37.25 11.36
N MET A 845 -4.46 37.22 10.40
CA MET A 845 -5.34 38.35 10.10
C MET A 845 -6.38 38.61 11.19
N CYS A 846 -6.76 37.57 11.94
CA CYS A 846 -7.72 37.67 13.04
C CYS A 846 -7.07 38.23 14.32
N TYR A 847 -5.93 37.66 14.74
CA TYR A 847 -5.37 37.90 16.07
C TYR A 847 -4.15 38.82 16.09
N LYS A 848 -3.51 39.09 14.94
CA LYS A 848 -2.25 39.84 14.89
C LYS A 848 -2.40 41.16 14.12
N THR A 849 -1.60 42.13 14.51
CA THR A 849 -1.45 43.42 13.82
C THR A 849 -0.61 43.26 12.55
N ASP A 850 -0.70 44.21 11.61
CA ASP A 850 0.06 44.12 10.36
C ASP A 850 1.58 44.13 10.58
N ASP A 851 2.04 44.79 11.64
CA ASP A 851 3.46 44.82 12.00
C ASP A 851 3.92 43.52 12.66
N GLU A 852 3.09 42.88 13.49
CA GLU A 852 3.35 41.52 13.97
C GLU A 852 3.36 40.50 12.82
N ILE A 853 2.46 40.63 11.84
CA ILE A 853 2.44 39.77 10.64
C ILE A 853 3.73 39.96 9.83
N LYS A 854 4.16 41.21 9.60
CA LYS A 854 5.45 41.48 8.93
C LYS A 854 6.62 40.93 9.73
N HIS A 855 6.59 41.04 11.06
CA HIS A 855 7.60 40.46 11.93
C HIS A 855 7.63 38.93 11.78
N PHE A 856 6.47 38.28 11.79
CA PHE A 856 6.35 36.83 11.58
C PHE A 856 6.93 36.37 10.23
N LEU A 857 6.51 37.01 9.13
CA LEU A 857 6.93 36.64 7.77
C LEU A 857 8.43 36.89 7.53
N ASN A 858 9.04 37.83 8.26
CA ASN A 858 10.46 38.17 8.12
C ASN A 858 11.39 37.53 9.17
N GLY A 859 10.82 37.13 10.31
CA GLY A 859 11.52 36.67 11.51
C GLY A 859 11.55 35.16 11.69
N ASN A 860 10.86 34.37 10.86
CA ASN A 860 10.93 32.90 10.90
C ASN A 860 12.33 32.34 10.61
N PHE A 861 12.57 31.08 11.01
CA PHE A 861 13.90 30.48 10.97
C PHE A 861 14.40 30.31 9.53
N LYS A 862 13.51 29.89 8.63
CA LYS A 862 13.81 29.78 7.20
C LYS A 862 14.33 31.11 6.63
N MET A 863 13.69 32.22 6.98
CA MET A 863 14.11 33.55 6.54
C MET A 863 15.42 33.99 7.18
N HIS A 864 15.61 33.70 8.47
CA HIS A 864 16.87 33.97 9.17
C HIS A 864 18.06 33.28 8.46
N GLN A 865 17.91 32.00 8.12
CA GLN A 865 18.94 31.23 7.41
C GLN A 865 19.20 31.79 6.00
N LEU A 866 18.16 32.12 5.24
CA LEU A 866 18.31 32.71 3.90
C LEU A 866 19.04 34.06 3.95
N LYS A 867 18.71 34.92 4.92
CA LYS A 867 19.39 36.22 5.12
C LYS A 867 20.87 36.02 5.48
N LYS A 868 21.18 35.11 6.43
CA LYS A 868 22.56 34.79 6.84
C LYS A 868 23.37 34.21 5.68
N ARG A 869 22.80 33.28 4.91
CA ARG A 869 23.45 32.70 3.71
C ARG A 869 23.68 33.74 2.63
N LYS A 870 22.73 34.64 2.38
CA LYS A 870 22.88 35.75 1.42
C LYS A 870 24.07 36.64 1.78
N SER A 871 24.21 37.02 3.06
CA SER A 871 25.34 37.81 3.56
C SER A 871 26.67 37.06 3.44
N SER A 872 26.69 35.76 3.78
CA SER A 872 27.87 34.90 3.59
C SER A 872 28.30 34.82 2.12
N LEU A 873 27.35 34.62 1.22
CA LEU A 873 27.61 34.58 -0.23
C LEU A 873 28.16 35.91 -0.75
N ASP A 874 27.66 37.05 -0.28
CA ASP A 874 28.19 38.35 -0.66
C ASP A 874 29.67 38.51 -0.24
N LEU A 875 30.02 38.08 0.98
CA LEU A 875 31.40 38.04 1.45
C LEU A 875 32.27 37.09 0.63
N GLU A 876 31.81 35.86 0.37
CA GLU A 876 32.52 34.87 -0.45
C GLU A 876 32.76 35.38 -1.89
N ILE A 877 31.75 36.03 -2.50
CA ILE A 877 31.86 36.65 -3.81
C ILE A 877 32.91 37.76 -3.81
N LYS A 878 32.90 38.65 -2.81
CA LYS A 878 33.91 39.71 -2.64
C LYS A 878 35.32 39.12 -2.48
N MET A 879 35.47 38.04 -1.70
CA MET A 879 36.76 37.35 -1.53
C MET A 879 37.27 36.74 -2.84
N VAL A 880 36.40 36.07 -3.61
CA VAL A 880 36.78 35.48 -4.90
C VAL A 880 37.11 36.57 -5.92
N LEU A 881 36.37 37.69 -5.94
CA LEU A 881 36.69 38.84 -6.78
C LEU A 881 38.07 39.42 -6.44
N LYS A 882 38.40 39.55 -5.14
CA LYS A 882 39.72 39.98 -4.68
C LYS A 882 40.83 39.00 -5.08
N ARG A 883 40.57 37.69 -5.05
CA ARG A 883 41.51 36.67 -5.56
C ARG A 883 41.73 36.81 -7.06
N ILE A 884 40.67 37.04 -7.83
CA ILE A 884 40.74 37.24 -9.27
C ILE A 884 41.56 38.50 -9.60
N SER A 885 41.34 39.61 -8.90
CA SER A 885 42.09 40.85 -9.14
C SER A 885 43.56 40.75 -8.72
N ALA A 886 43.89 39.91 -7.74
CA ALA A 886 45.27 39.64 -7.32
C ALA A 886 46.07 38.75 -8.29
N LEU A 887 45.40 38.05 -9.22
CA LEU A 887 46.09 37.25 -10.24
C LEU A 887 46.64 38.18 -11.33
N SER A 888 47.97 38.31 -11.40
CA SER A 888 48.64 38.99 -12.50
C SER A 888 48.64 38.08 -13.73
N VAL A 889 47.77 38.38 -14.70
CA VAL A 889 47.65 37.61 -15.94
C VAL A 889 48.25 38.43 -17.09
N CYS A 890 49.04 37.77 -17.94
CA CYS A 890 49.66 38.41 -19.11
C CYS A 890 48.59 39.04 -20.02
N PRO A 891 48.80 40.24 -20.60
CA PRO A 891 47.80 40.91 -21.46
C PRO A 891 47.31 40.05 -22.63
N ASP A 892 48.18 39.18 -23.15
CA ASP A 892 47.87 38.32 -24.30
C ASP A 892 47.15 37.02 -23.92
N CYS A 893 47.04 36.67 -22.62
CA CYS A 893 46.61 35.35 -22.11
C CYS A 893 45.19 34.90 -22.47
N GLN A 894 44.35 35.80 -22.97
CA GLN A 894 42.98 35.53 -23.42
C GLN A 894 42.79 35.72 -24.93
N THR A 895 43.88 35.97 -25.66
CA THR A 895 43.86 36.14 -27.12
C THR A 895 44.58 34.99 -27.81
N LEU A 896 44.36 34.84 -29.12
CA LEU A 896 45.08 33.85 -29.93
C LEU A 896 46.56 34.23 -30.19
N ALA A 897 47.02 35.37 -29.64
CA ALA A 897 48.43 35.73 -29.60
C ALA A 897 49.20 34.92 -28.52
N CYS A 898 48.52 34.47 -27.45
CA CYS A 898 49.11 33.61 -26.42
C CYS A 898 49.38 32.18 -26.95
N PRO A 899 50.59 31.63 -26.75
CA PRO A 899 50.93 30.26 -27.17
C PRO A 899 49.97 29.18 -26.65
N LEU A 900 49.53 29.29 -25.40
CA LEU A 900 48.63 28.31 -24.75
C LEU A 900 47.23 28.30 -25.37
N GLU A 901 46.63 29.46 -25.60
CA GLU A 901 45.29 29.55 -26.20
C GLU A 901 45.31 29.20 -27.69
N ARG A 902 46.42 29.49 -28.39
CA ARG A 902 46.64 29.05 -29.78
C ARG A 902 46.74 27.52 -29.87
N GLU A 903 47.40 26.87 -28.92
CA GLU A 903 47.47 25.41 -28.84
C GLU A 903 46.10 24.78 -28.54
N ASN A 904 45.34 25.34 -27.60
CA ASN A 904 43.96 24.92 -27.31
C ASN A 904 43.05 25.05 -28.53
N ALA A 905 43.13 26.18 -29.24
CA ALA A 905 42.38 26.40 -30.48
C ALA A 905 42.76 25.37 -31.57
N ARG A 906 44.05 25.05 -31.73
CA ARG A 906 44.52 24.00 -32.65
C ARG A 906 44.01 22.61 -32.26
N ARG A 907 44.03 22.25 -30.97
CA ARG A 907 43.47 20.97 -30.47
C ARG A 907 41.95 20.90 -30.72
N LYS A 908 41.22 21.99 -30.49
CA LYS A 908 39.79 22.09 -30.80
C LYS A 908 39.53 21.93 -32.31
N LEU A 909 40.37 22.54 -33.15
CA LEU A 909 40.31 22.38 -34.61
C LEU A 909 40.53 20.92 -35.05
N LYS A 910 41.47 20.21 -34.42
CA LYS A 910 41.70 18.77 -34.65
C LYS A 910 40.48 17.93 -34.27
N ARG A 911 39.82 18.20 -33.14
CA ARG A 911 38.57 17.52 -32.74
C ARG A 911 37.42 17.77 -33.73
N LEU A 912 37.35 18.98 -34.28
CA LEU A 912 36.34 19.38 -35.27
C LEU A 912 36.67 18.90 -36.71
N ARG A 913 37.75 18.14 -36.92
CA ARG A 913 38.21 17.70 -38.24
C ARG A 913 37.16 16.84 -38.98
N TRP A 914 36.45 15.99 -38.24
CA TRP A 914 35.53 14.97 -38.77
C TRP A 914 34.09 15.44 -39.04
N LYS A 915 33.74 16.69 -38.68
CA LYS A 915 32.41 17.26 -38.96
C LYS A 915 32.49 18.13 -40.23
N SER A 916 31.87 17.66 -41.32
CA SER A 916 31.69 18.41 -42.57
C SER A 916 30.77 19.63 -42.35
N LYS A 917 31.06 20.77 -43.01
CA LYS A 917 30.31 22.05 -42.92
C LYS A 917 30.02 22.59 -41.50
N ASN A 918 31.04 22.71 -40.65
CA ASN A 918 30.91 23.36 -39.34
C ASN A 918 31.32 24.85 -39.40
N LYS A 919 30.37 25.78 -39.23
CA LYS A 919 30.60 27.24 -39.18
C LYS A 919 31.65 27.63 -38.13
N GLU A 920 31.70 26.94 -36.99
CA GLU A 920 32.68 27.19 -35.92
C GLU A 920 34.12 26.86 -36.37
N LYS A 921 34.31 25.80 -37.17
CA LYS A 921 35.62 25.41 -37.73
C LYS A 921 36.17 26.48 -38.67
N VAL A 922 35.31 27.05 -39.52
CA VAL A 922 35.68 28.13 -40.46
C VAL A 922 36.03 29.41 -39.69
N LEU A 923 35.20 29.79 -38.71
CA LEU A 923 35.42 30.98 -37.89
C LEU A 923 36.72 30.86 -37.07
N LEU A 924 37.00 29.70 -36.47
CA LEU A 924 38.21 29.47 -35.68
C LEU A 924 39.48 29.51 -36.54
N LYS A 925 39.44 29.00 -37.78
CA LYS A 925 40.54 29.14 -38.73
C LYS A 925 40.80 30.61 -39.07
N LYS A 926 39.76 31.39 -39.39
CA LYS A 926 39.87 32.82 -39.69
C LYS A 926 40.43 33.63 -38.52
N LYS A 927 40.02 33.29 -37.28
CA LYS A 927 40.58 33.89 -36.06
C LYS A 927 42.04 33.51 -35.82
N LEU A 928 42.45 32.28 -36.11
CA LEU A 928 43.85 31.85 -35.95
C LEU A 928 44.80 32.54 -36.96
N SER A 929 44.32 32.86 -38.15
CA SER A 929 45.09 33.61 -39.16
C SER A 929 45.16 35.11 -38.88
N SER A 930 44.18 35.68 -38.16
CA SER A 930 44.13 37.13 -37.91
C SER A 930 44.98 37.61 -36.73
N PHE A 931 45.53 36.71 -35.89
CA PHE A 931 46.39 37.07 -34.77
C PHE A 931 47.81 36.51 -34.97
N ALA A 932 48.82 37.36 -34.89
CA ALA A 932 50.22 36.95 -34.86
C ALA A 932 50.56 36.28 -33.50
N ALA A 933 51.37 35.21 -33.52
CA ALA A 933 51.78 34.53 -32.29
C ALA A 933 52.93 35.29 -31.61
N LYS A 934 52.81 35.56 -30.32
CA LYS A 934 53.88 36.18 -29.51
C LYS A 934 54.63 35.13 -28.70
N LYS A 935 55.90 35.40 -28.36
CA LYS A 935 56.68 34.58 -27.42
C LYS A 935 56.26 34.90 -25.98
N CYS A 936 56.14 33.87 -25.14
CA CYS A 936 55.79 34.01 -23.73
C CYS A 936 57.05 33.81 -22.87
N SER A 937 57.28 34.70 -21.90
CA SER A 937 58.46 34.67 -21.03
C SER A 937 58.45 33.49 -20.05
N ASP A 938 57.27 33.06 -19.57
CA ASP A 938 57.12 31.93 -18.64
C ASP A 938 55.76 31.24 -18.86
N ILE A 939 55.78 30.18 -19.67
CA ILE A 939 54.57 29.44 -20.08
C ILE A 939 53.96 28.65 -18.92
N GLU A 940 54.76 28.11 -18.00
CA GLU A 940 54.26 27.31 -16.89
C GLU A 940 53.55 28.17 -15.85
N LYS A 941 54.15 29.31 -15.47
CA LYS A 941 53.51 30.29 -14.59
C LYS A 941 52.24 30.86 -15.22
N CYS A 942 52.24 31.12 -16.52
CA CYS A 942 51.06 31.56 -17.26
C CYS A 942 49.96 30.48 -17.27
N ARG A 943 50.29 29.21 -17.53
CA ARG A 943 49.34 28.08 -17.48
C ARG A 943 48.71 27.95 -16.10
N SER A 944 49.53 27.93 -15.04
CA SER A 944 49.07 27.82 -13.65
C SER A 944 48.16 29.00 -13.25
N THR A 945 48.52 30.22 -13.63
CA THR A 945 47.73 31.43 -13.33
C THR A 945 46.40 31.45 -14.09
N ILE A 946 46.39 31.08 -15.38
CA ILE A 946 45.16 30.95 -16.18
C ILE A 946 44.26 29.84 -15.63
N GLU A 947 44.83 28.73 -15.18
CA GLU A 947 44.06 27.64 -14.58
C GLU A 947 43.40 28.08 -13.26
N LYS A 948 44.15 28.75 -12.36
CA LYS A 948 43.62 29.38 -11.15
C LYS A 948 42.54 30.43 -11.45
N LEU A 949 42.73 31.24 -12.50
CA LEU A 949 41.74 32.21 -12.96
C LEU A 949 40.46 31.52 -13.44
N LYS A 950 40.57 30.48 -14.29
CA LYS A 950 39.42 29.70 -14.79
C LYS A 950 38.68 29.00 -13.65
N GLN A 951 39.39 28.43 -12.69
CA GLN A 951 38.81 27.83 -11.48
C GLN A 951 38.07 28.88 -10.63
N SER A 952 38.69 30.04 -10.38
CA SER A 952 38.09 31.13 -9.61
C SER A 952 36.88 31.75 -10.31
N GLN A 953 36.92 31.92 -11.64
CA GLN A 953 35.79 32.40 -12.45
C GLN A 953 34.64 31.37 -12.50
N ALA A 954 34.95 30.07 -12.51
CA ALA A 954 33.92 29.02 -12.41
C ALA A 954 33.26 29.06 -11.02
N CYS A 955 34.06 29.16 -9.95
CA CYS A 955 33.58 29.33 -8.58
C CYS A 955 32.70 30.59 -8.44
N LEU A 956 33.15 31.74 -8.96
CA LEU A 956 32.38 32.98 -8.94
C LEU A 956 31.02 32.86 -9.66
N ARG A 957 30.98 32.16 -10.81
CA ARG A 957 29.71 31.90 -11.51
C ARG A 957 28.75 31.07 -10.66
N LEU A 958 29.25 30.02 -10.00
CA LEU A 958 28.42 29.18 -9.12
C LEU A 958 27.90 30.00 -7.92
N LEU A 959 28.76 30.77 -7.25
CA LEU A 959 28.38 31.62 -6.12
C LEU A 959 27.37 32.69 -6.52
N LYS A 960 27.53 33.34 -7.68
CA LYS A 960 26.57 34.32 -8.19
C LYS A 960 25.21 33.71 -8.51
N GLU A 961 25.20 32.49 -9.07
CA GLU A 961 23.95 31.79 -9.34
C GLU A 961 23.25 31.39 -8.05
N GLU A 962 23.98 30.87 -7.06
CA GLU A 962 23.44 30.58 -5.73
C GLU A 962 22.90 31.85 -5.06
N TYR A 963 23.65 32.97 -5.11
CA TYR A 963 23.21 34.25 -4.58
C TYR A 963 21.91 34.74 -5.23
N ARG A 964 21.77 34.56 -6.55
CA ARG A 964 20.55 34.89 -7.29
C ARG A 964 19.35 34.07 -6.78
N VAL A 965 19.52 32.75 -6.65
CA VAL A 965 18.48 31.84 -6.14
C VAL A 965 18.08 32.18 -4.70
N VAL A 966 19.06 32.36 -3.80
CA VAL A 966 18.81 32.74 -2.40
C VAL A 966 18.09 34.08 -2.33
N SER A 967 18.52 35.08 -3.12
CA SER A 967 17.89 36.41 -3.16
C SER A 967 16.46 36.39 -3.70
N GLN A 968 16.12 35.47 -4.61
CA GLN A 968 14.75 35.28 -5.06
C GLN A 968 13.89 34.65 -3.95
N ASN A 969 14.47 33.72 -3.19
CA ASN A 969 13.77 33.01 -2.13
C ASN A 969 13.56 33.83 -0.85
N THR A 970 14.27 34.96 -0.65
CA THR A 970 14.08 35.82 0.54
C THR A 970 12.69 36.46 0.61
N ASN A 971 11.89 36.45 -0.45
CA ASN A 971 10.51 36.93 -0.44
C ASN A 971 9.48 35.79 -0.62
N SER A 972 9.93 34.53 -0.69
CA SER A 972 9.06 33.39 -1.02
C SER A 972 7.89 33.22 -0.05
N ILE A 973 8.16 33.26 1.26
CA ILE A 973 7.14 33.15 2.31
C ILE A 973 6.12 34.29 2.24
N PHE A 974 6.59 35.51 2.02
CA PHE A 974 5.72 36.68 1.88
C PHE A 974 4.82 36.58 0.63
N ASN A 975 5.37 36.08 -0.48
CA ASN A 975 4.60 35.82 -1.70
C ASN A 975 3.56 34.71 -1.47
N GLU A 976 3.94 33.61 -0.83
CA GLU A 976 3.02 32.50 -0.52
C GLU A 976 1.87 32.99 0.40
N TYR A 977 2.20 33.80 1.41
CA TYR A 977 1.19 34.45 2.26
C TYR A 977 0.21 35.30 1.47
N ARG A 978 0.71 36.15 0.56
CA ARG A 978 -0.13 36.99 -0.29
C ARG A 978 -1.00 36.16 -1.23
N GLU A 979 -0.46 35.10 -1.83
CA GLU A 979 -1.19 34.20 -2.72
C GLU A 979 -2.35 33.52 -1.98
N VAL A 980 -2.11 32.97 -0.79
CA VAL A 980 -3.13 32.33 0.03
C VAL A 980 -4.18 33.34 0.52
N ARG A 981 -3.76 34.53 0.96
CA ARG A 981 -4.68 35.62 1.33
C ARG A 981 -5.59 36.01 0.16
N ASN A 982 -5.01 36.28 -1.01
CA ASN A 982 -5.78 36.66 -2.20
C ASN A 982 -6.75 35.54 -2.62
N LEU A 983 -6.36 34.28 -2.44
CA LEU A 983 -7.25 33.13 -2.68
C LEU A 983 -8.44 33.15 -1.71
N LEU A 984 -8.20 33.35 -0.41
CA LEU A 984 -9.26 33.44 0.60
C LEU A 984 -10.21 34.62 0.36
N GLU A 985 -9.68 35.77 -0.06
CA GLU A 985 -10.49 36.92 -0.46
C GLU A 985 -11.33 36.63 -1.70
N LYS A 986 -10.73 36.03 -2.74
CA LYS A 986 -11.43 35.62 -3.97
C LYS A 986 -12.56 34.61 -3.70
N LEU A 987 -12.36 33.69 -2.76
CA LEU A 987 -13.35 32.68 -2.37
C LEU A 987 -14.42 33.21 -1.41
N GLY A 988 -14.32 34.46 -0.95
CA GLY A 988 -15.30 35.04 -0.04
C GLY A 988 -15.22 34.50 1.39
N TYR A 989 -14.01 34.17 1.86
CA TYR A 989 -13.77 33.81 3.26
C TYR A 989 -13.58 35.07 4.11
N MET A 990 -12.93 36.07 3.53
CA MET A 990 -12.65 37.35 4.18
C MET A 990 -12.55 38.47 3.14
N LYS A 991 -12.59 39.70 3.59
CA LYS A 991 -12.18 40.88 2.82
C LYS A 991 -11.42 41.81 3.76
N GLU A 992 -10.15 42.08 3.45
CA GLU A 992 -9.27 42.84 4.34
C GLU A 992 -9.17 42.22 5.74
N ARG A 993 -9.77 42.81 6.79
CA ARG A 993 -9.84 42.24 8.15
C ARG A 993 -11.25 41.80 8.55
N GLU A 994 -12.22 41.87 7.65
CA GLU A 994 -13.58 41.39 7.89
C GLU A 994 -13.69 39.92 7.49
N PHE A 995 -14.19 39.08 8.41
CA PHE A 995 -14.37 37.65 8.21
C PHE A 995 -15.84 37.32 7.96
N TYR A 996 -16.11 36.74 6.79
CA TYR A 996 -17.42 36.19 6.47
C TYR A 996 -17.64 34.85 7.19
N PRO A 997 -18.89 34.30 7.22
CA PRO A 997 -19.17 33.04 7.90
C PRO A 997 -18.22 31.89 7.51
N ARG A 998 -17.85 31.78 6.23
CA ARG A 998 -16.87 30.79 5.74
C ARG A 998 -15.48 30.98 6.36
N GLY A 999 -15.02 32.22 6.47
CA GLY A 999 -13.73 32.54 7.10
C GLY A 999 -13.71 32.26 8.59
N LYS A 1000 -14.78 32.60 9.32
CA LYS A 1000 -14.91 32.28 10.75
C LYS A 1000 -14.94 30.77 11.00
N PHE A 1001 -15.63 30.02 10.14
CA PHE A 1001 -15.66 28.56 10.22
C PHE A 1001 -14.27 27.96 9.94
N ALA A 1002 -13.59 28.41 8.88
CA ALA A 1002 -12.27 27.91 8.51
C ALA A 1002 -11.15 28.27 9.51
N LEU A 1003 -11.34 29.32 10.30
CA LEU A 1003 -10.41 29.73 11.36
C LEU A 1003 -10.26 28.65 12.45
N GLU A 1004 -11.32 27.88 12.69
CA GLU A 1004 -11.36 26.79 13.69
C GLU A 1004 -10.86 25.44 13.14
N LEU A 1005 -10.51 25.38 11.84
CA LEU A 1005 -10.06 24.16 11.17
C LEU A 1005 -8.54 24.15 10.99
N HIS A 1006 -7.93 22.98 11.20
CA HIS A 1006 -6.48 22.77 11.02
C HIS A 1006 -6.14 21.72 9.96
N VAL A 1007 -7.14 21.13 9.31
CA VAL A 1007 -6.97 20.10 8.27
C VAL A 1007 -7.87 20.41 7.08
N GLN A 1008 -7.27 20.59 5.90
CA GLN A 1008 -7.98 20.80 4.62
C GLN A 1008 -9.08 21.87 4.73
N GLU A 1009 -8.72 23.03 5.28
CA GLU A 1009 -9.64 24.06 5.80
C GLU A 1009 -10.63 24.53 4.75
N ILE A 1010 -10.17 24.77 3.51
CA ILE A 1010 -11.02 25.17 2.39
C ILE A 1010 -11.96 24.02 2.03
N LEU A 1011 -11.44 22.82 1.76
CA LEU A 1011 -12.27 21.69 1.35
C LEU A 1011 -13.36 21.37 2.39
N VAL A 1012 -13.01 21.31 3.67
CA VAL A 1012 -13.95 21.00 4.76
C VAL A 1012 -15.01 22.09 4.90
N THR A 1013 -14.61 23.36 4.84
CA THR A 1013 -15.56 24.49 4.86
C THR A 1013 -16.54 24.42 3.70
N GLU A 1014 -16.07 24.15 2.48
CA GLU A 1014 -16.93 24.04 1.31
C GLU A 1014 -17.88 22.84 1.38
N LEU A 1015 -17.45 21.73 2.00
CA LEU A 1015 -18.33 20.58 2.23
C LEU A 1015 -19.46 20.94 3.20
N ALA A 1016 -19.15 21.61 4.32
CA ALA A 1016 -20.17 22.08 5.26
C ALA A 1016 -21.12 23.11 4.61
N PHE A 1017 -20.59 24.15 3.97
CA PHE A 1017 -21.41 25.22 3.36
C PHE A 1017 -22.15 24.78 2.08
N SER A 1018 -21.85 23.61 1.52
CA SER A 1018 -22.63 23.03 0.43
C SER A 1018 -23.97 22.41 0.88
N GLY A 1019 -24.19 22.26 2.19
CA GLY A 1019 -25.32 21.52 2.76
C GLY A 1019 -25.17 19.99 2.68
N LEU A 1020 -24.08 19.49 2.10
CA LEU A 1020 -23.88 18.06 1.88
C LEU A 1020 -23.88 17.27 3.20
N LEU A 1021 -23.35 17.83 4.29
CA LEU A 1021 -23.26 17.14 5.58
C LEU A 1021 -24.62 17.08 6.29
N GLU A 1022 -25.47 18.08 6.07
CA GLU A 1022 -26.82 18.18 6.61
C GLU A 1022 -27.84 17.31 5.87
N ASP A 1023 -27.69 17.18 4.56
CA ASP A 1023 -28.67 16.51 3.68
C ASP A 1023 -28.40 15.02 3.45
N THR A 1024 -27.21 14.54 3.83
CA THR A 1024 -26.77 13.16 3.58
C THR A 1024 -27.09 12.25 4.78
N ASP A 1025 -27.17 10.93 4.58
CA ASP A 1025 -27.25 9.99 5.71
C ASP A 1025 -26.00 10.07 6.61
N LEU A 1026 -26.16 9.89 7.93
CA LEU A 1026 -25.06 10.02 8.90
C LEU A 1026 -23.92 9.01 8.64
N ALA A 1027 -24.22 7.80 8.17
CA ALA A 1027 -23.18 6.82 7.83
C ALA A 1027 -22.39 7.24 6.58
N GLU A 1028 -23.04 7.91 5.64
CA GLU A 1028 -22.38 8.51 4.48
C GLU A 1028 -21.59 9.76 4.84
N VAL A 1029 -21.99 10.54 5.85
CA VAL A 1029 -21.17 11.63 6.41
C VAL A 1029 -19.87 11.08 6.99
N ALA A 1030 -19.92 9.99 7.78
CA ALA A 1030 -18.72 9.30 8.25
C ALA A 1030 -17.82 8.86 7.06
N ALA A 1031 -18.43 8.30 6.01
CA ALA A 1031 -17.71 7.90 4.82
C ALA A 1031 -16.97 9.06 4.11
N ILE A 1032 -17.57 10.26 4.10
CA ILE A 1032 -16.93 11.46 3.54
C ILE A 1032 -15.72 11.88 4.40
N MET A 1033 -15.91 11.96 5.72
CA MET A 1033 -14.93 12.49 6.66
C MET A 1033 -13.68 11.62 6.75
N ALA A 1034 -13.84 10.29 6.72
CA ALA A 1034 -12.72 9.35 6.66
C ALA A 1034 -11.78 9.61 5.47
N GLY A 1035 -12.30 10.18 4.38
CA GLY A 1035 -11.53 10.47 3.17
C GLY A 1035 -10.67 11.73 3.23
N ILE A 1036 -10.91 12.63 4.18
CA ILE A 1036 -10.22 13.92 4.28
C ILE A 1036 -8.75 13.67 4.64
N GLU A 1037 -7.84 14.32 3.89
CA GLU A 1037 -6.39 14.17 4.07
C GLU A 1037 -5.91 12.71 3.96
N TYR A 1038 -6.66 11.85 3.28
CA TYR A 1038 -6.27 10.45 3.07
C TYR A 1038 -5.60 10.27 1.71
N ILE A 1039 -4.37 9.77 1.71
CA ILE A 1039 -3.59 9.46 0.50
C ILE A 1039 -3.42 7.94 0.40
N PRO A 1040 -4.08 7.28 -0.57
CA PRO A 1040 -3.96 5.83 -0.75
C PRO A 1040 -2.53 5.37 -1.04
N GLY A 1041 -2.12 4.28 -0.38
CA GLY A 1041 -0.90 3.56 -0.73
C GLY A 1041 -1.07 2.75 -2.02
N ARG A 1042 0.06 2.39 -2.67
CA ARG A 1042 0.06 1.68 -3.98
C ARG A 1042 -0.75 0.38 -4.01
N ASN A 1043 -0.81 -0.34 -2.90
CA ASN A 1043 -1.50 -1.64 -2.77
C ASN A 1043 -2.67 -1.59 -1.77
N THR A 1044 -3.13 -0.39 -1.43
CA THR A 1044 -4.26 -0.24 -0.52
C THR A 1044 -5.54 -0.60 -1.26
N HIS A 1045 -6.30 -1.54 -0.71
CA HIS A 1045 -7.63 -1.86 -1.18
C HIS A 1045 -8.60 -1.81 0.00
N VAL A 1046 -9.82 -1.39 -0.31
CA VAL A 1046 -10.96 -1.38 0.59
C VAL A 1046 -12.15 -1.91 -0.22
N ALA A 1047 -13.01 -2.70 0.42
CA ALA A 1047 -14.23 -3.22 -0.18
C ALA A 1047 -15.06 -2.07 -0.77
N LYS A 1048 -15.57 -2.26 -1.99
CA LYS A 1048 -16.33 -1.22 -2.68
C LYS A 1048 -17.76 -1.21 -2.16
N LEU A 1049 -18.22 -0.03 -1.77
CA LEU A 1049 -19.62 0.25 -1.46
C LEU A 1049 -20.11 1.40 -2.33
N ASN A 1050 -21.34 1.32 -2.82
CA ASN A 1050 -21.91 2.38 -3.65
C ASN A 1050 -22.49 3.48 -2.76
N LEU A 1051 -21.69 4.51 -2.47
CA LEU A 1051 -22.06 5.64 -1.62
C LEU A 1051 -22.20 6.92 -2.47
N PRO A 1052 -23.42 7.38 -2.78
CA PRO A 1052 -23.66 8.57 -3.59
C PRO A 1052 -22.95 9.83 -3.08
N ALA A 1053 -22.83 10.02 -1.76
CA ALA A 1053 -22.20 11.20 -1.18
C ALA A 1053 -20.71 11.32 -1.49
N LEU A 1054 -20.00 10.20 -1.69
CA LEU A 1054 -18.60 10.22 -2.12
C LEU A 1054 -18.45 10.81 -3.53
N ARG A 1055 -19.43 10.58 -4.42
CA ARG A 1055 -19.43 11.17 -5.77
C ARG A 1055 -19.69 12.68 -5.71
N LYS A 1056 -20.64 13.11 -4.87
CA LYS A 1056 -20.92 14.54 -4.62
C LYS A 1056 -19.69 15.26 -4.06
N THR A 1057 -19.01 14.65 -3.09
CA THR A 1057 -17.75 15.16 -2.53
C THR A 1057 -16.66 15.31 -3.59
N SER A 1058 -16.49 14.30 -4.45
CA SER A 1058 -15.54 14.38 -5.56
C SER A 1058 -15.86 15.51 -6.54
N LEU A 1059 -17.13 15.85 -6.73
CA LEU A 1059 -17.55 16.97 -7.58
C LEU A 1059 -17.22 18.33 -6.94
N ILE A 1060 -17.48 18.50 -5.65
CA ILE A 1060 -17.11 19.71 -4.89
C ILE A 1060 -15.60 19.93 -4.96
N ARG A 1061 -14.82 18.88 -4.66
CA ARG A 1061 -13.35 18.91 -4.80
C ARG A 1061 -12.92 19.34 -6.20
N HIS A 1062 -13.49 18.74 -7.25
CA HIS A 1062 -13.16 19.07 -8.64
C HIS A 1062 -13.48 20.53 -8.99
N ASN A 1063 -14.59 21.07 -8.49
CA ASN A 1063 -14.97 22.46 -8.70
C ASN A 1063 -13.98 23.42 -8.02
N LEU A 1064 -13.51 23.10 -6.80
CA LEU A 1064 -12.50 23.90 -6.11
C LEU A 1064 -11.18 23.96 -6.88
N LEU A 1065 -10.72 22.82 -7.40
CA LEU A 1065 -9.52 22.77 -8.25
C LEU A 1065 -9.69 23.65 -9.50
N LYS A 1066 -10.88 23.63 -10.13
CA LYS A 1066 -11.19 24.51 -11.27
C LYS A 1066 -11.21 26.00 -10.92
N MET A 1067 -11.58 26.35 -9.69
CA MET A 1067 -11.57 27.74 -9.21
C MET A 1067 -10.17 28.28 -8.90
N GLY A 1068 -9.15 27.41 -8.99
CA GLY A 1068 -7.75 27.73 -8.76
C GLY A 1068 -7.25 27.40 -7.35
N VAL A 1069 -8.01 26.62 -6.57
CA VAL A 1069 -7.53 26.14 -5.26
C VAL A 1069 -6.43 25.11 -5.47
N PRO A 1070 -5.23 25.28 -4.88
CA PRO A 1070 -4.15 24.31 -4.96
C PRO A 1070 -4.55 22.93 -4.44
N GLU A 1071 -4.06 21.86 -5.07
CA GLU A 1071 -4.37 20.48 -4.67
C GLU A 1071 -3.98 20.18 -3.21
N LYS A 1072 -2.94 20.83 -2.68
CA LYS A 1072 -2.52 20.70 -1.28
C LYS A 1072 -3.59 21.08 -0.25
N PHE A 1073 -4.58 21.91 -0.63
CA PHE A 1073 -5.70 22.33 0.23
C PHE A 1073 -7.00 21.56 -0.06
N CYS A 1074 -6.94 20.57 -0.97
CA CYS A 1074 -8.07 19.75 -1.41
C CYS A 1074 -7.72 18.25 -1.44
N ILE A 1075 -6.89 17.77 -0.51
CA ILE A 1075 -6.50 16.35 -0.41
C ILE A 1075 -7.68 15.55 0.15
N TRP A 1076 -8.22 14.65 -0.67
CA TRP A 1076 -9.30 13.75 -0.28
C TRP A 1076 -9.33 12.49 -1.15
N SER A 1077 -9.76 11.38 -0.56
CA SER A 1077 -10.00 10.12 -1.24
C SER A 1077 -11.24 9.43 -0.69
N GLY A 1078 -12.14 8.94 -1.55
CA GLY A 1078 -13.29 8.13 -1.11
C GLY A 1078 -12.94 6.68 -0.74
N LEU A 1079 -11.68 6.26 -0.84
CA LEU A 1079 -11.25 4.88 -0.59
C LEU A 1079 -11.56 4.35 0.82
N PRO A 1080 -11.30 5.08 1.92
CA PRO A 1080 -11.61 4.62 3.27
C PRO A 1080 -13.09 4.72 3.64
N GLY A 1081 -13.91 5.42 2.84
CA GLY A 1081 -15.31 5.68 3.15
C GLY A 1081 -16.15 4.44 3.49
N PRO A 1082 -16.03 3.32 2.77
CA PRO A 1082 -16.73 2.08 3.13
C PRO A 1082 -16.38 1.52 4.52
N LEU A 1083 -15.17 1.75 5.04
CA LEU A 1083 -14.79 1.32 6.39
C LEU A 1083 -15.50 2.16 7.45
N ALA A 1084 -15.50 3.49 7.30
CA ALA A 1084 -16.22 4.39 8.21
C ALA A 1084 -17.73 4.15 8.15
N TYR A 1085 -18.28 3.91 6.95
CA TYR A 1085 -19.69 3.54 6.78
C TYR A 1085 -20.05 2.25 7.54
N ALA A 1086 -19.22 1.20 7.39
CA ALA A 1086 -19.46 -0.07 8.08
C ALA A 1086 -19.29 0.06 9.59
N TRP A 1087 -18.23 0.74 10.04
CA TRP A 1087 -17.97 0.99 11.46
C TRP A 1087 -19.08 1.79 12.11
N TYR A 1088 -19.52 2.86 11.44
CA TYR A 1088 -20.69 3.62 11.87
C TYR A 1088 -21.89 2.69 12.00
N ASN A 1089 -22.16 1.80 11.05
CA ASN A 1089 -23.31 0.87 11.12
C ASN A 1089 -23.18 -0.30 12.12
N GLY A 1090 -22.16 -0.31 12.97
CA GLY A 1090 -22.02 -1.30 14.03
C GLY A 1090 -21.18 -2.52 13.64
N ALA A 1091 -20.47 -2.50 12.52
CA ALA A 1091 -19.56 -3.57 12.12
C ALA A 1091 -18.49 -3.81 13.21
N GLY A 1092 -18.11 -5.07 13.41
CA GLY A 1092 -17.01 -5.42 14.30
C GLY A 1092 -15.64 -5.03 13.72
N PHE A 1093 -14.63 -4.82 14.57
CA PHE A 1093 -13.31 -4.39 14.09
C PHE A 1093 -12.65 -5.43 13.16
N ASN A 1094 -12.88 -6.71 13.44
CA ASN A 1094 -12.43 -7.81 12.58
C ASN A 1094 -13.10 -7.80 11.19
N GLU A 1095 -14.34 -7.30 11.08
CA GLU A 1095 -15.02 -7.16 9.79
C GLU A 1095 -14.36 -6.05 8.96
N LEU A 1096 -13.99 -4.93 9.59
CA LEU A 1096 -13.24 -3.86 8.92
C LEU A 1096 -11.89 -4.33 8.39
N LEU A 1097 -11.20 -5.17 9.16
CA LEU A 1097 -9.94 -5.79 8.73
C LEU A 1097 -10.16 -6.72 7.53
N ALA A 1098 -11.26 -7.47 7.50
CA ALA A 1098 -11.59 -8.32 6.34
C ALA A 1098 -11.97 -7.49 5.10
N MET A 1099 -12.46 -6.26 5.29
CA MET A 1099 -12.82 -5.35 4.21
C MET A 1099 -11.64 -4.61 3.57
N SER A 1100 -10.41 -4.68 4.11
CA SER A 1100 -9.29 -3.89 3.59
C SER A 1100 -7.91 -4.55 3.72
N SER A 1101 -6.92 -4.03 3.00
CA SER A 1101 -5.50 -4.36 3.27
C SER A 1101 -4.85 -3.52 4.37
N LEU A 1102 -5.61 -2.68 5.08
CA LEU A 1102 -5.07 -1.83 6.13
C LEU A 1102 -4.74 -2.65 7.38
N GLN A 1103 -3.68 -2.26 8.08
CA GLN A 1103 -3.36 -2.87 9.38
C GLN A 1103 -4.28 -2.29 10.46
N PRO A 1104 -4.51 -3.01 11.59
CA PRO A 1104 -5.33 -2.52 12.70
C PRO A 1104 -5.00 -1.08 13.15
N GLY A 1105 -3.72 -0.76 13.31
CA GLY A 1105 -3.29 0.57 13.71
C GLY A 1105 -3.56 1.66 12.66
N ASP A 1106 -3.64 1.31 11.37
CA ASP A 1106 -3.98 2.26 10.31
C ASP A 1106 -5.47 2.63 10.36
N ILE A 1107 -6.35 1.64 10.56
CA ILE A 1107 -7.80 1.86 10.74
C ILE A 1107 -8.06 2.67 12.02
N PHE A 1108 -7.39 2.32 13.12
CA PHE A 1108 -7.46 3.10 14.36
C PHE A 1108 -7.05 4.57 14.13
N SER A 1109 -5.91 4.80 13.47
CA SER A 1109 -5.40 6.16 13.24
C SER A 1109 -6.30 6.96 12.29
N LEU A 1110 -6.88 6.30 11.29
CA LEU A 1110 -7.86 6.87 10.36
C LEU A 1110 -9.08 7.41 11.13
N PHE A 1111 -9.71 6.58 11.96
CA PHE A 1111 -10.89 7.00 12.73
C PHE A 1111 -10.57 8.02 13.82
N ARG A 1112 -9.38 7.95 14.44
CA ARG A 1112 -8.98 8.98 15.41
C ARG A 1112 -8.78 10.34 14.77
N ARG A 1113 -8.18 10.39 13.58
CA ARG A 1113 -8.12 11.63 12.77
C ARG A 1113 -9.51 12.12 12.38
N GLU A 1114 -10.39 11.21 11.98
CA GLU A 1114 -11.78 11.55 11.64
C GLU A 1114 -12.53 12.15 12.84
N ILE A 1115 -12.43 11.53 14.01
CA ILE A 1115 -13.02 12.02 15.27
C ILE A 1115 -12.46 13.40 15.65
N ASP A 1116 -11.16 13.62 15.51
CA ASP A 1116 -10.54 14.93 15.76
C ASP A 1116 -11.08 16.00 14.79
N LEU A 1117 -11.16 15.68 13.49
CA LEU A 1117 -11.74 16.58 12.49
C LEU A 1117 -13.22 16.90 12.79
N LEU A 1118 -14.02 15.90 13.17
CA LEU A 1118 -15.40 16.10 13.57
C LEU A 1118 -15.51 17.08 14.74
N ARG A 1119 -14.63 16.98 15.75
CA ARG A 1119 -14.59 17.93 16.88
C ARG A 1119 -14.23 19.35 16.44
N GLN A 1120 -13.30 19.51 15.51
CA GLN A 1120 -12.96 20.82 14.95
C GLN A 1120 -14.17 21.43 14.23
N ILE A 1121 -14.89 20.64 13.43
CA ILE A 1121 -16.10 21.09 12.73
C ILE A 1121 -17.22 21.42 13.71
N GLU A 1122 -17.42 20.62 14.78
CA GLU A 1122 -18.39 20.91 15.84
C GLU A 1122 -18.15 22.30 16.48
N ARG A 1123 -16.89 22.65 16.75
CA ARG A 1123 -16.51 23.97 17.28
C ARG A 1123 -16.74 25.08 16.25
N ALA A 1124 -16.38 24.83 14.99
CA ALA A 1124 -16.57 25.77 13.88
C ALA A 1124 -18.06 26.05 13.59
N ALA A 1125 -18.94 25.07 13.81
CA ALA A 1125 -20.35 25.09 13.47
C ALA A 1125 -21.27 25.57 14.61
N THR A 1126 -20.77 26.22 15.65
CA THR A 1126 -21.57 26.67 16.82
C THR A 1126 -22.83 27.47 16.46
N GLY A 1127 -22.81 28.22 15.34
CA GLY A 1127 -23.97 28.93 14.80
C GLY A 1127 -25.00 28.07 14.04
N ASN A 1128 -24.77 26.77 13.88
CA ASN A 1128 -25.64 25.81 13.18
C ASN A 1128 -25.86 24.55 14.06
N PRO A 1129 -26.82 24.61 15.02
CA PRO A 1129 -27.06 23.51 15.96
C PRO A 1129 -27.36 22.17 15.28
N ARG A 1130 -28.09 22.20 14.15
CA ARG A 1130 -28.42 20.99 13.38
C ARG A 1130 -27.17 20.28 12.85
N LEU A 1131 -26.19 21.01 12.34
CA LEU A 1131 -24.94 20.41 11.88
C LEU A 1131 -24.15 19.84 13.07
N VAL A 1132 -24.07 20.58 14.19
CA VAL A 1132 -23.40 20.12 15.41
C VAL A 1132 -23.98 18.81 15.93
N GLU A 1133 -25.30 18.73 16.11
CA GLU A 1133 -25.99 17.52 16.59
C GLU A 1133 -25.72 16.30 15.72
N ARG A 1134 -25.72 16.49 14.39
CA ARG A 1134 -25.45 15.42 13.43
C ARG A 1134 -24.01 14.93 13.51
N LEU A 1135 -23.04 15.84 13.59
CA LEU A 1135 -21.63 15.47 13.69
C LEU A 1135 -21.31 14.84 15.04
N GLN A 1136 -21.93 15.30 16.12
CA GLN A 1136 -21.86 14.65 17.43
C GLN A 1136 -22.40 13.22 17.38
N ALA A 1137 -23.52 12.99 16.70
CA ALA A 1137 -24.08 11.65 16.52
C ALA A 1137 -23.13 10.73 15.73
N VAL A 1138 -22.48 11.24 14.67
CA VAL A 1138 -21.44 10.52 13.94
C VAL A 1138 -20.27 10.20 14.87
N ARG A 1139 -19.72 11.20 15.54
CA ARG A 1139 -18.57 11.05 16.42
C ARG A 1139 -18.82 10.06 17.54
N SER A 1140 -19.96 10.14 18.22
CA SER A 1140 -20.31 9.20 19.31
C SER A 1140 -20.44 7.76 18.82
N ARG A 1141 -20.84 7.54 17.57
CA ARG A 1141 -20.93 6.20 16.97
C ARG A 1141 -19.59 5.65 16.52
N LEU A 1142 -18.65 6.51 16.12
CA LEU A 1142 -17.28 6.11 15.75
C LEU A 1142 -16.40 5.84 16.98
N ASP A 1143 -16.61 6.58 18.07
CA ASP A 1143 -15.84 6.52 19.31
C ASP A 1143 -16.29 5.35 20.22
N ARG A 1144 -16.07 4.10 19.78
CA ARG A 1144 -16.43 2.87 20.51
C ARG A 1144 -15.35 1.78 20.43
N ASP A 1145 -15.48 0.77 21.28
CA ASP A 1145 -14.68 -0.48 21.27
C ASP A 1145 -13.16 -0.26 21.09
N GLU A 1146 -12.50 -0.93 20.14
CA GLU A 1146 -11.05 -0.83 19.90
C GLU A 1146 -10.60 0.55 19.43
N VAL A 1147 -11.54 1.35 18.92
CA VAL A 1147 -11.25 2.71 18.51
C VAL A 1147 -11.23 3.59 19.75
N ALA A 1148 -12.11 3.38 20.74
CA ALA A 1148 -12.26 4.21 21.95
C ALA A 1148 -10.96 4.38 22.75
N LEU A 1149 -10.78 5.57 23.34
CA LEU A 1149 -9.66 5.86 24.22
C LEU A 1149 -10.08 5.58 25.66
N ASN A 1150 -9.72 4.40 26.18
CA ASN A 1150 -9.82 4.09 27.60
C ASN A 1150 -8.50 4.48 28.25
N PHE A 1151 -8.54 5.39 29.24
CA PHE A 1151 -7.38 5.84 30.02
C PHE A 1151 -7.63 5.65 31.51
#